data_AF-A0A286E8Z0-F1
#
_entry.id   AF-A0A286E8Z0-F1
#
_cell.length_a   1.000
_cell.length_b   1.000
_cell.length_c   1.000
_cell.angle_alpha   90.00
_cell.angle_beta   90.00
_cell.angle_gamma   90.00
#
_symmetry.space_group_name_H-M   'P 1'
#
loop_
_entity.id
_entity.type
_entity.pdbx_description
1 polymer ?
#
loop_
_entity_poly.entity_id
_entity_poly.type
_entity_poly.pdbx_seq_one_letter_code
_entity_poly.pdbx_strand_id
1 'polypeptide(L)'
;MTGRPRERGDRGYDPGRTGAHDERRAPAPIHNPPGRSVLDLRVGDHGTLLAAMLDRLASPAYPALRELTVRTPDDPALALLDAWAVLGDTLTFHGERAAQESYLRTAVEHRSIALLGRLVGYRPRPGVAATTHLAYTVEADSRTGPAGTEVLIPRGARSHSVPTGSRGEDERAQTFETDRDLVARAEWNALAVRRRRPALLTEELLRGRSEIFVEGTGHSLAVGERLLFVFGRGAPSLLSVAGVRVDRAEGVTAIRLPEAPPPTPAELVAEVRRWITAPPGGPGQEPGPDHPLPPPLSGLVEDFDARVLAPLRADLDQLTGYQALVTRLADPLERAAEAVALAEPHPEVAAWFTRLAAALAQLARRAAALGPAAPGAPAGAPANALAALGALLPALRGPAAGRRLVPATGRPDPGLAARLLAPRGAGGDRAALHAAWRHAALAVPVEPDTLREIAVMRVRAAPFGATAPQLPVQDGAGRTVRQSDWPLTGGTLTTVRVVHDTAGGTAVRAEFTHADAGGARQHSVNLPADSTTFELGPGSVQLTQRGTEGYPDTVAELRPGLPARTVTVTAPGAGGELAVTVDGAEAGPLTWTLAPGDERQGPHGDYQVTARHVARTEPAAVEIGIATPADPETRNVLRLDAVHDTVAVGSRIVVERPGKGAEDGIPGDAGLARVSTRVTGTRTAAYAEFGITGRGTELTLADPWLDAHDTLLSHIRGAVVHAGAESLPPGGEPLGADVAGDTIELAELYEGLSPGRVLAVSGERTDVPGAEGVTATELAVVGAVEHTVDPRLPGDRVHTVLTLTAELAHTYRRDTVRVQGNVVPASHGESRDEAVGSGDSAVPHQTFALWRSPLTWLPDDSPLGASPTLEIRVDGLLWRRVDSLAGRGPTARVYVLGTDAEGRTTVTFGDGRHGARLPTGEGNVRAAYRFGVGEAGNVPADAVTQALTRPLGVTGVTNPVPATGGADQDGDELAAPGAELPSAGGLPAGRHRVPLAVSTLDRLVSTRDYEDFARSRAGIDRAVATELFDGRRTALHLTVAGAGDGELAEDSEVLRALRVSLAEHGDAHAPVLVDPRERVPLLLAARVRVAPDHAWRLVEPRLRAALYHELGFAGRELGQPVVLSDVLAIAHSVPGVDWVDVERLAGLPPSTTPAELLDLLGRRDEPPAAVPARLAEYREETYRVTDEAGETLTSVAARHRLTLARLLRLNPDITDTSRLPAGRVVHVFRGIRPAQLVLLAPELPDSLILTEVPR
;
A
#
# COMPACT_ATOMS: atom_id res chain seq x y z
N MET A 1 17.12 52.53 35.58
CA MET A 1 16.91 53.53 36.65
C MET A 1 18.09 53.51 37.61
N THR A 2 18.96 54.52 37.54
CA THR A 2 19.87 54.97 38.62
C THR A 2 20.17 56.43 38.31
N GLY A 3 19.85 57.31 39.25
CA GLY A 3 19.71 58.75 39.03
C GLY A 3 21.04 59.46 38.75
N ARG A 4 21.10 60.24 37.68
CA ARG A 4 22.05 61.35 37.55
C ARG A 4 21.51 62.55 38.34
N PRO A 5 22.29 63.19 39.22
CA PRO A 5 21.86 64.40 39.87
C PRO A 5 21.84 65.53 38.83
N ARG A 6 20.72 66.26 38.77
CA ARG A 6 20.63 67.57 38.13
C ARG A 6 21.41 68.56 38.99
N GLU A 7 22.61 68.95 38.56
CA GLU A 7 23.22 70.18 39.07
C GLU A 7 22.65 71.39 38.33
N ARG A 8 22.16 72.33 39.14
CA ARG A 8 21.58 73.60 38.74
C ARG A 8 22.62 74.45 38.03
N GLY A 9 22.14 75.18 37.02
CA GLY A 9 22.88 76.29 36.45
C GLY A 9 23.13 77.37 37.49
N ASP A 10 24.40 77.68 37.69
CA ASP A 10 24.83 79.04 38.00
C ASP A 10 26.26 79.21 37.45
N ARG A 11 26.39 79.95 36.35
CA ARG A 11 27.68 80.49 35.89
C ARG A 11 27.47 81.95 35.61
N GLY A 12 27.77 82.77 36.62
CA GLY A 12 28.13 84.16 36.43
C GLY A 12 29.24 84.27 35.39
N TYR A 13 29.00 85.09 34.38
CA TYR A 13 29.98 85.52 33.40
C TYR A 13 30.94 86.50 34.08
N ASP A 14 32.19 86.07 34.28
CA ASP A 14 33.32 86.92 34.69
C ASP A 14 34.22 87.15 33.46
N PRO A 15 34.26 88.36 32.88
CA PRO A 15 35.03 88.65 31.67
C PRO A 15 36.54 88.89 31.92
N GLY A 16 37.06 88.62 33.13
CA GLY A 16 38.42 88.99 33.53
C GLY A 16 39.53 87.92 33.50
N ARG A 17 39.24 86.65 33.17
CA ARG A 17 40.26 85.57 33.22
C ARG A 17 40.76 85.16 31.82
N THR A 18 41.74 85.88 31.31
CA THR A 18 42.48 85.50 30.09
C THR A 18 43.37 84.28 30.34
N GLY A 19 43.05 83.16 29.69
CA GLY A 19 44.02 82.12 29.28
C GLY A 19 44.72 81.32 30.38
N ALA A 20 43.99 80.74 31.33
CA ALA A 20 44.55 79.70 32.19
C ALA A 20 44.18 78.32 31.64
N HIS A 21 45.19 77.49 31.36
CA HIS A 21 45.05 76.08 31.00
C HIS A 21 44.13 75.35 32.00
N ASP A 22 43.12 74.63 31.49
CA ASP A 22 42.18 73.82 32.29
C ASP A 22 42.36 72.34 31.93
N GLU A 23 43.09 71.61 32.79
CA GLU A 23 43.33 70.16 32.64
C GLU A 23 42.03 69.34 32.53
N ARG A 24 40.88 69.89 32.93
CA ARG A 24 39.57 69.24 32.76
C ARG A 24 39.08 69.19 31.32
N ARG A 25 39.73 69.89 30.38
CA ARG A 25 39.48 69.80 28.94
C ARG A 25 40.29 68.71 28.26
N ALA A 26 41.15 68.00 28.99
CA ALA A 26 41.83 66.81 28.47
C ALA A 26 40.81 65.67 28.25
N PRO A 27 41.01 64.83 27.22
CA PRO A 27 40.12 63.69 26.98
C PRO A 27 40.16 62.71 28.16
N ALA A 28 39.00 62.16 28.53
CA ALA A 28 38.90 61.22 29.65
C ALA A 28 39.69 59.93 29.35
N PRO A 29 40.30 59.29 30.38
CA PRO A 29 40.95 58.00 30.19
C PRO A 29 39.93 56.94 29.76
N ILE A 30 40.24 56.24 28.67
CA ILE A 30 39.37 55.19 28.13
C ILE A 30 39.26 54.02 29.11
N HIS A 31 38.04 53.57 29.38
CA HIS A 31 37.77 52.43 30.25
C HIS A 31 36.78 51.44 29.60
N ASN A 32 37.28 50.26 29.23
CA ASN A 32 36.49 49.16 28.69
C ASN A 32 36.46 47.98 29.67
N PRO A 33 35.37 47.77 30.43
CA PRO A 33 35.24 46.59 31.28
C PRO A 33 35.21 45.29 30.45
N PRO A 34 35.65 44.16 30.99
CA PRO A 34 35.64 42.88 30.29
C PRO A 34 34.23 42.44 29.93
N GLY A 35 34.07 41.77 28.79
CA GLY A 35 32.79 41.20 28.36
C GLY A 35 31.83 42.15 27.63
N ARG A 36 32.26 43.34 27.22
CA ARG A 36 31.43 44.19 26.34
C ARG A 36 31.26 43.60 24.94
N SER A 37 30.12 43.89 24.31
CA SER A 37 29.81 43.57 22.91
C SER A 37 30.25 44.67 21.94
N VAL A 38 30.63 45.84 22.46
CA VAL A 38 31.14 47.01 21.74
C VAL A 38 32.19 47.68 22.61
N LEU A 39 33.37 47.94 22.05
CA LEU A 39 34.44 48.73 22.69
C LEU A 39 34.17 50.23 22.54
N ASP A 40 34.45 51.00 23.58
CA ASP A 40 34.45 52.47 23.55
C ASP A 40 35.93 52.89 23.57
N LEU A 41 36.54 53.06 22.39
CA LEU A 41 37.97 53.33 22.24
C LEU A 41 38.26 54.71 21.65
N ARG A 42 37.22 55.49 21.37
CA ARG A 42 37.36 56.83 20.85
C ARG A 42 37.95 57.75 21.93
N VAL A 43 39.14 58.28 21.66
CA VAL A 43 39.83 59.20 22.57
C VAL A 43 39.08 60.54 22.68
N GLY A 44 38.45 61.01 21.59
CA GLY A 44 37.65 62.23 21.54
C GLY A 44 37.00 62.43 20.17
N ASP A 45 36.00 63.30 20.10
CA ASP A 45 35.42 63.80 18.86
C ASP A 45 36.08 65.13 18.40
N HIS A 46 35.71 65.62 17.22
CA HIS A 46 36.18 66.92 16.72
C HIS A 46 36.09 68.04 17.76
N GLY A 47 34.95 68.18 18.43
CA GLY A 47 34.70 69.28 19.37
C GLY A 47 35.57 69.21 20.62
N THR A 48 35.73 68.01 21.19
CA THR A 48 36.58 67.78 22.36
C THR A 48 38.07 67.92 22.04
N LEU A 49 38.51 67.44 20.87
CA LEU A 49 39.90 67.59 20.41
C LEU A 49 40.26 69.04 20.12
N LEU A 50 39.39 69.78 19.43
CA LEU A 50 39.57 71.21 19.16
C LEU A 50 39.62 72.00 20.47
N ALA A 51 38.69 71.74 21.39
CA ALA A 51 38.67 72.40 22.70
C ALA A 51 39.96 72.14 23.51
N ALA A 52 40.49 70.91 23.47
CA ALA A 52 41.74 70.56 24.15
C ALA A 52 42.96 71.24 23.52
N MET A 53 43.03 71.32 22.19
CA MET A 53 44.12 72.02 21.49
C MET A 53 44.09 73.53 21.73
N LEU A 54 42.91 74.14 21.69
CA LEU A 54 42.71 75.55 22.03
C LEU A 54 43.11 75.86 23.48
N ASP A 55 42.86 74.94 24.41
CA ASP A 55 43.28 75.07 25.81
C ASP A 55 44.81 74.97 25.95
N ARG A 56 45.47 74.05 25.22
CA ARG A 56 46.93 73.88 25.24
C ARG A 56 47.71 75.08 24.70
N LEU A 57 47.11 75.92 23.85
CA LEU A 57 47.73 77.19 23.43
C LEU A 57 48.04 78.12 24.62
N ALA A 58 47.26 78.01 25.70
CA ALA A 58 47.46 78.78 26.93
C ALA A 58 48.32 78.04 27.98
N SER A 59 48.88 76.87 27.63
CA SER A 59 49.65 76.03 28.55
C SER A 59 51.03 76.62 28.86
N PRO A 60 51.46 76.66 30.13
CA PRO A 60 52.82 77.05 30.52
C PRO A 60 53.92 76.18 29.89
N ALA A 61 53.58 74.98 29.42
CA ALA A 61 54.50 74.05 28.77
C ALA A 61 54.98 74.54 27.37
N TYR A 62 54.26 75.49 26.75
CA TYR A 62 54.60 76.03 25.43
C TYR A 62 54.70 77.56 25.48
N PRO A 63 55.70 78.12 26.17
CA PRO A 63 55.79 79.57 26.41
C PRO A 63 55.90 80.38 25.10
N ALA A 64 56.44 79.79 24.03
CA ALA A 64 56.52 80.41 22.70
C ALA A 64 55.16 80.64 22.03
N LEU A 65 54.11 79.93 22.45
CA LEU A 65 52.75 80.05 21.90
C LEU A 65 51.86 81.01 22.71
N ARG A 66 52.36 81.55 23.83
CA ARG A 66 51.60 82.40 24.76
C ARG A 66 51.09 83.70 24.12
N GLU A 67 51.77 84.19 23.09
CA GLU A 67 51.38 85.41 22.37
C GLU A 67 50.25 85.17 21.34
N LEU A 68 49.92 83.90 21.03
CA LEU A 68 48.84 83.54 20.10
C LEU A 68 47.48 83.65 20.79
N THR A 69 46.95 84.87 20.87
CA THR A 69 45.71 85.22 21.60
C THR A 69 44.44 85.21 20.74
N VAL A 70 44.55 85.06 19.42
CA VAL A 70 43.40 85.07 18.48
C VAL A 70 42.52 83.83 18.70
N ARG A 71 41.19 84.02 18.74
CA ARG A 71 40.19 82.97 18.96
C ARG A 71 39.06 82.95 17.91
N THR A 72 39.26 83.65 16.79
CA THR A 72 38.30 83.71 15.68
C THR A 72 38.53 82.57 14.67
N PRO A 73 37.47 81.88 14.20
CA PRO A 73 37.59 80.76 13.26
C PRO A 73 38.31 81.11 11.94
N ASP A 74 38.28 82.38 11.54
CA ASP A 74 38.88 82.87 10.29
C ASP A 74 40.41 83.02 10.34
N ASP A 75 41.03 82.77 11.50
CA ASP A 75 42.48 82.85 11.67
C ASP A 75 43.17 81.56 11.16
N PRO A 76 44.23 81.65 10.33
CA PRO A 76 44.93 80.49 9.79
C PRO A 76 45.49 79.53 10.86
N ALA A 77 45.88 80.03 12.03
CA ALA A 77 46.40 79.19 13.11
C ALA A 77 45.28 78.39 13.78
N LEU A 78 44.06 78.95 13.89
CA LEU A 78 42.90 78.20 14.39
C LEU A 78 42.33 77.26 13.34
N ALA A 79 42.33 77.65 12.06
CA ALA A 79 41.97 76.75 10.97
C ALA A 79 42.90 75.53 10.91
N LEU A 80 44.18 75.68 11.24
CA LEU A 80 45.12 74.56 11.36
C LEU A 80 44.74 73.64 12.53
N LEU A 81 44.38 74.18 13.69
CA LEU A 81 43.91 73.37 14.83
C LEU A 81 42.59 72.67 14.54
N ASP A 82 41.68 73.33 13.83
CA ASP A 82 40.41 72.77 13.36
C ASP A 82 40.64 71.61 12.39
N ALA A 83 41.53 71.78 11.41
CA ALA A 83 41.93 70.72 10.49
C ALA A 83 42.57 69.52 11.22
N TRP A 84 43.43 69.77 12.23
CA TRP A 84 43.97 68.71 13.09
C TRP A 84 42.90 68.02 13.94
N ALA A 85 41.86 68.75 14.36
CA ALA A 85 40.75 68.17 15.12
C ALA A 85 39.91 67.23 14.22
N VAL A 86 39.67 67.61 12.97
CA VAL A 86 39.00 66.75 11.97
C VAL A 86 39.82 65.49 11.69
N LEU A 87 41.15 65.63 11.54
CA LEU A 87 42.03 64.49 11.33
C LEU A 87 42.04 63.56 12.57
N GLY A 88 42.12 64.12 13.77
CA GLY A 88 42.04 63.35 15.01
C GLY A 88 40.70 62.64 15.19
N ASP A 89 39.60 63.29 14.81
CA ASP A 89 38.26 62.71 14.82
C ASP A 89 38.17 61.50 13.89
N THR A 90 38.68 61.66 12.66
CA THR A 90 38.72 60.61 11.65
C THR A 90 39.61 59.42 12.07
N LEU A 91 40.80 59.70 12.62
CA LEU A 91 41.72 58.66 13.09
C LEU A 91 41.17 57.87 14.27
N THR A 92 40.57 58.55 15.25
CA THR A 92 39.98 57.88 16.43
C THR A 92 38.74 57.09 16.06
N PHE A 93 37.93 57.59 15.11
CA PHE A 93 36.80 56.84 14.53
C PHE A 93 37.27 55.54 13.86
N HIS A 94 38.23 55.60 12.92
CA HIS A 94 38.72 54.41 12.24
C HIS A 94 39.49 53.47 13.16
N GLY A 95 40.24 54.00 14.14
CA GLY A 95 40.95 53.22 15.15
C GLY A 95 39.99 52.40 16.02
N GLU A 96 38.87 53.01 16.45
CA GLU A 96 37.82 52.27 17.17
C GLU A 96 37.22 51.18 16.28
N ARG A 97 36.83 51.48 15.04
CA ARG A 97 36.25 50.48 14.13
C ARG A 97 37.21 49.31 13.88
N ALA A 98 38.49 49.57 13.64
CA ALA A 98 39.50 48.53 13.47
C ALA A 98 39.67 47.68 14.74
N ALA A 99 39.59 48.30 15.92
CA ALA A 99 39.64 47.57 17.19
C ALA A 99 38.40 46.71 17.44
N GLN A 100 37.20 47.16 17.05
CA GLN A 100 36.00 46.32 17.10
C GLN A 100 36.20 45.04 16.27
N GLU A 101 36.79 45.17 15.07
CA GLU A 101 37.06 44.04 14.17
C GLU A 101 38.19 43.11 14.65
N SER A 102 38.96 43.50 15.66
CA SER A 102 40.12 42.74 16.14
C SER A 102 39.78 41.67 17.20
N TYR A 103 38.55 41.67 17.75
CA TYR A 103 38.12 40.70 18.76
C TYR A 103 36.84 39.98 18.34
N LEU A 104 36.78 38.67 18.58
CA LEU A 104 35.66 37.83 18.15
C LEU A 104 34.30 38.32 18.70
N ARG A 105 34.27 38.85 19.93
CA ARG A 105 33.04 39.32 20.58
C ARG A 105 32.50 40.62 19.99
N THR A 106 33.34 41.41 19.33
CA THR A 106 33.01 42.76 18.83
C THR A 106 33.03 42.87 17.30
N ALA A 107 33.72 41.97 16.60
CA ALA A 107 33.92 42.01 15.15
C ALA A 107 32.62 41.72 14.40
N VAL A 108 32.12 42.68 13.62
CA VAL A 108 30.86 42.56 12.87
C VAL A 108 31.08 42.12 11.42
N GLU A 109 32.26 42.35 10.84
CA GLU A 109 32.53 41.89 9.49
C GLU A 109 32.79 40.37 9.44
N HIS A 110 32.14 39.70 8.50
CA HIS A 110 32.30 38.26 8.28
C HIS A 110 33.77 37.88 8.04
N ARG A 111 34.49 38.70 7.28
CA ARG A 111 35.92 38.50 6.99
C ARG A 111 36.77 38.49 8.26
N SER A 112 36.54 39.43 9.17
CA SER A 112 37.28 39.54 10.43
C SER A 112 37.04 38.31 11.31
N ILE A 113 35.78 37.89 11.47
CA ILE A 113 35.41 36.69 12.22
C ILE A 113 36.08 35.44 11.62
N ALA A 114 36.06 35.29 10.29
CA ALA A 114 36.69 34.16 9.61
C ALA A 114 38.22 34.14 9.81
N LEU A 115 38.89 35.30 9.75
CA LEU A 115 40.33 35.41 9.97
C LEU A 115 40.70 35.13 11.44
N LEU A 116 39.95 35.67 12.40
CA LEU A 116 40.13 35.39 13.82
C LEU A 116 39.89 33.91 14.14
N GLY A 117 38.88 33.29 13.52
CA GLY A 117 38.61 31.87 13.65
C GLY A 117 39.75 31.00 13.10
N ARG A 118 40.34 31.37 11.97
CA ARG A 118 41.48 30.65 11.38
C ARG A 118 42.70 30.61 12.30
N LEU A 119 42.91 31.61 13.16
CA LEU A 119 44.01 31.61 14.13
C LEU A 119 43.92 30.42 15.11
N VAL A 120 42.70 29.95 15.37
CA VAL A 120 42.42 28.83 16.27
C VAL A 120 41.98 27.56 15.52
N GLY A 121 42.20 27.52 14.19
CA GLY A 121 41.83 26.37 13.37
C GLY A 121 40.35 26.27 13.00
N TYR A 122 39.49 27.20 13.45
CA TYR A 122 38.07 27.22 13.07
C TYR A 122 37.89 27.60 11.60
N ARG A 123 36.95 26.91 10.95
CA ARG A 123 36.45 27.24 9.62
C ARG A 123 34.94 27.34 9.64
N PRO A 124 34.34 28.33 8.95
CA PRO A 124 32.90 28.35 8.71
C PRO A 124 32.46 27.03 8.09
N ARG A 125 31.39 26.43 8.64
CA ARG A 125 30.85 25.19 8.07
C ARG A 125 30.25 25.50 6.70
N PRO A 126 30.54 24.68 5.69
CA PRO A 126 29.93 24.84 4.37
C PRO A 126 28.44 24.52 4.43
N GLY A 127 27.68 25.04 3.45
CA GLY A 127 26.32 24.56 3.21
C GLY A 127 26.35 23.12 2.68
N VAL A 128 25.42 22.28 3.15
CA VAL A 128 25.31 20.86 2.80
C VAL A 128 24.12 20.67 1.87
N ALA A 129 24.25 19.80 0.88
CA ALA A 129 23.16 19.44 -0.02
C ALA A 129 22.16 18.49 0.66
N ALA A 130 20.87 18.72 0.40
CA ALA A 130 19.83 17.75 0.74
C ALA A 130 19.99 16.47 -0.09
N THR A 131 19.61 15.33 0.49
CA THR A 131 19.66 14.01 -0.15
C THR A 131 18.29 13.36 -0.17
N THR A 132 17.99 12.61 -1.23
CA THR A 132 16.74 11.85 -1.40
C THR A 132 16.97 10.64 -2.31
N HIS A 133 15.89 9.91 -2.63
CA HIS A 133 15.88 8.87 -3.66
C HIS A 133 14.89 9.26 -4.76
N LEU A 134 15.30 9.12 -6.01
CA LEU A 134 14.45 9.33 -7.19
C LEU A 134 13.97 7.99 -7.73
N ALA A 135 12.67 7.88 -7.96
CA ALA A 135 12.03 6.78 -8.68
C ALA A 135 11.67 7.24 -10.10
N TYR A 136 12.33 6.65 -11.10
CA TYR A 136 12.08 6.97 -12.51
C TYR A 136 10.99 6.09 -13.12
N THR A 137 10.14 6.69 -13.94
CA THR A 137 9.16 5.99 -14.77
C THR A 137 9.66 5.95 -16.21
N VAL A 138 9.72 4.76 -16.80
CA VAL A 138 10.17 4.57 -18.19
C VAL A 138 9.10 3.87 -19.04
N GLU A 139 8.96 4.26 -20.29
CA GLU A 139 8.01 3.67 -21.23
C GLU A 139 8.56 2.37 -21.84
N ALA A 140 7.68 1.40 -22.09
CA ALA A 140 8.04 0.18 -22.80
C ALA A 140 8.06 0.46 -24.32
N ASP A 141 9.18 0.17 -24.99
CA ASP A 141 9.20 0.21 -26.46
C ASP A 141 8.44 -0.99 -27.02
N SER A 142 7.29 -0.72 -27.64
CA SER A 142 6.43 -1.73 -28.25
C SER A 142 7.10 -2.48 -29.41
N ARG A 143 8.23 -1.98 -29.96
CA ARG A 143 8.93 -2.59 -31.11
C ARG A 143 9.94 -3.67 -30.71
N THR A 144 10.48 -3.63 -29.49
CA THR A 144 11.51 -4.59 -29.02
C THR A 144 10.94 -5.83 -28.34
N GLY A 145 9.62 -5.96 -28.26
CA GLY A 145 8.95 -7.08 -27.60
C GLY A 145 9.07 -7.04 -26.07
N PRO A 146 8.58 -8.07 -25.36
CA PRO A 146 8.45 -8.08 -23.90
C PRO A 146 9.78 -8.27 -23.14
N ALA A 147 10.93 -8.20 -23.82
CA ALA A 147 12.24 -8.04 -23.16
C ALA A 147 12.55 -6.54 -23.15
N GLY A 148 12.02 -5.85 -22.13
CA GLY A 148 11.98 -4.39 -22.07
C GLY A 148 13.34 -3.74 -22.30
N THR A 149 13.34 -2.66 -23.09
CA THR A 149 14.51 -1.81 -23.33
C THR A 149 15.09 -1.33 -22.00
N GLU A 150 16.35 -1.67 -21.73
CA GLU A 150 17.08 -1.09 -20.62
C GLU A 150 17.36 0.38 -20.92
N VAL A 151 16.97 1.26 -20.00
CA VAL A 151 17.23 2.69 -20.09
C VAL A 151 18.32 3.01 -19.07
N LEU A 152 19.50 3.42 -19.56
CA LEU A 152 20.55 3.93 -18.69
C LEU A 152 20.26 5.38 -18.32
N ILE A 153 20.01 5.62 -17.04
CA ILE A 153 19.94 6.94 -16.45
C ILE A 153 21.33 7.20 -15.85
N PRO A 154 22.17 8.03 -16.49
CA PRO A 154 23.54 8.23 -16.05
C PRO A 154 23.58 8.96 -14.70
N ARG A 155 24.67 8.77 -13.96
CA ARG A 155 25.08 9.65 -12.87
C ARG A 155 25.08 11.10 -13.34
N GLY A 156 24.55 12.01 -12.54
CA GLY A 156 24.39 13.41 -12.92
C GLY A 156 23.14 13.69 -13.76
N ALA A 157 22.22 12.73 -13.90
CA ALA A 157 20.91 13.00 -14.51
C ALA A 157 20.12 13.97 -13.63
N ARG A 158 19.67 15.09 -14.22
CA ARG A 158 19.04 16.20 -13.50
C ARG A 158 17.52 16.04 -13.43
N SER A 159 16.95 16.39 -12.29
CA SER A 159 15.51 16.50 -12.05
C SER A 159 15.19 17.75 -11.22
N HIS A 160 14.00 18.34 -11.38
CA HIS A 160 13.56 19.52 -10.65
C HIS A 160 12.39 19.24 -9.71
N SER A 161 12.40 19.92 -8.57
CA SER A 161 11.22 20.08 -7.73
C SER A 161 10.24 21.09 -8.32
N VAL A 162 8.96 20.86 -8.06
CA VAL A 162 7.90 21.84 -8.29
C VAL A 162 7.56 22.50 -6.96
N PRO A 163 7.60 23.84 -6.85
CA PRO A 163 7.17 24.54 -5.65
C PRO A 163 5.73 24.16 -5.28
N THR A 164 5.51 23.76 -4.03
CA THR A 164 4.18 23.34 -3.54
C THR A 164 3.45 24.48 -2.83
N GLY A 165 4.03 25.68 -2.77
CA GLY A 165 3.39 26.90 -2.26
C GLY A 165 3.32 26.99 -0.73
N SER A 166 3.95 26.05 -0.01
CA SER A 166 3.90 25.98 1.45
C SER A 166 4.87 26.94 2.16
N ARG A 167 5.92 27.47 1.49
CA ARG A 167 6.84 28.49 2.04
C ARG A 167 6.75 29.88 1.40
N GLY A 168 5.61 30.24 0.80
CA GLY A 168 5.36 31.59 0.25
C GLY A 168 5.70 31.76 -1.23
N GLU A 169 5.41 32.96 -1.78
CA GLU A 169 5.37 33.26 -3.22
C GLU A 169 6.74 33.24 -3.95
N ASP A 170 7.86 33.03 -3.24
CA ASP A 170 9.23 33.11 -3.78
C ASP A 170 9.97 31.76 -3.92
N GLU A 171 9.32 30.61 -3.71
CA GLU A 171 9.96 29.29 -3.85
C GLU A 171 10.41 29.02 -5.30
N ARG A 172 11.74 28.88 -5.49
CA ARG A 172 12.34 28.49 -6.77
C ARG A 172 12.44 26.98 -6.91
N ALA A 173 12.31 26.47 -8.13
CA ALA A 173 12.58 25.07 -8.44
C ALA A 173 14.01 24.67 -8.07
N GLN A 174 14.16 23.52 -7.41
CA GLN A 174 15.45 23.02 -6.94
C GLN A 174 15.92 21.87 -7.82
N THR A 175 17.21 21.84 -8.16
CA THR A 175 17.81 20.78 -8.99
C THR A 175 18.34 19.64 -8.13
N PHE A 176 18.08 18.40 -8.54
CA PHE A 176 18.67 17.19 -7.99
C PHE A 176 19.39 16.43 -9.09
N GLU A 177 20.53 15.82 -8.76
CA GLU A 177 21.29 14.96 -9.64
C GLU A 177 21.39 13.56 -9.08
N THR A 178 21.29 12.54 -9.94
CA THR A 178 21.53 11.14 -9.55
C THR A 178 22.98 10.91 -9.15
N ASP A 179 23.19 10.23 -8.01
CA ASP A 179 24.54 10.05 -7.46
C ASP A 179 25.34 8.93 -8.14
N ARG A 180 24.63 8.02 -8.81
CA ARG A 180 25.18 6.88 -9.54
C ARG A 180 24.34 6.55 -10.78
N ASP A 181 24.91 5.75 -11.67
CA ASP A 181 24.18 5.20 -12.81
C ASP A 181 23.03 4.30 -12.35
N LEU A 182 21.87 4.43 -12.99
CA LEU A 182 20.71 3.57 -12.80
C LEU A 182 20.35 2.92 -14.14
N VAL A 183 20.44 1.60 -14.19
CA VAL A 183 19.76 0.83 -15.24
C VAL A 183 18.30 0.69 -14.83
N ALA A 184 17.40 1.28 -15.61
CA ALA A 184 15.96 1.28 -15.40
C ALA A 184 15.24 0.42 -16.44
N ARG A 185 14.11 -0.17 -16.06
CA ARG A 185 13.26 -0.99 -16.95
C ARG A 185 11.78 -0.67 -16.74
N ALA A 186 10.97 -0.73 -17.80
CA ALA A 186 9.55 -0.42 -17.72
C ALA A 186 8.80 -1.36 -16.75
N GLU A 187 9.18 -2.64 -16.73
CA GLU A 187 8.66 -3.65 -15.80
C GLU A 187 8.91 -3.31 -14.32
N TRP A 188 9.93 -2.48 -14.03
CA TRP A 188 10.30 -2.09 -12.67
C TRP A 188 9.68 -0.75 -12.22
N ASN A 189 8.86 -0.11 -13.08
CA ASN A 189 8.09 1.08 -12.68
C ASN A 189 7.15 0.78 -11.51
N ALA A 190 6.56 -0.41 -11.53
CA ALA A 190 5.68 -0.93 -10.49
C ALA A 190 5.76 -2.47 -10.51
N LEU A 191 6.56 -3.03 -9.59
CA LEU A 191 6.60 -4.46 -9.35
C LEU A 191 5.29 -4.84 -8.64
N ALA A 192 4.41 -5.53 -9.34
CA ALA A 192 3.12 -5.93 -8.79
C ALA A 192 3.34 -7.01 -7.73
N VAL A 193 2.91 -6.75 -6.50
CA VAL A 193 2.84 -7.79 -5.47
C VAL A 193 1.80 -8.83 -5.88
N ARG A 194 2.07 -10.10 -5.62
CA ARG A 194 1.13 -11.18 -5.93
C ARG A 194 -0.14 -11.03 -5.09
N ARG A 195 -1.26 -10.72 -5.75
CA ARG A 195 -2.57 -10.57 -5.09
C ARG A 195 -3.44 -11.82 -5.18
N ARG A 196 -3.19 -12.66 -6.17
CA ARG A 196 -3.98 -13.87 -6.43
C ARG A 196 -3.08 -15.08 -6.65
N ARG A 197 -3.60 -16.26 -6.30
CA ARG A 197 -2.98 -17.56 -6.55
C ARG A 197 -3.97 -18.51 -7.22
N PRO A 198 -3.55 -19.43 -8.11
CA PRO A 198 -4.45 -20.41 -8.70
C PRO A 198 -5.21 -21.22 -7.64
N ALA A 199 -6.48 -21.50 -7.91
CA ALA A 199 -7.33 -22.32 -7.05
C ALA A 199 -7.07 -23.81 -7.31
N LEU A 200 -6.78 -24.58 -6.26
CA LEU A 200 -6.87 -26.04 -6.36
C LEU A 200 -8.34 -26.44 -6.29
N LEU A 201 -8.91 -26.87 -7.42
CA LEU A 201 -10.30 -27.31 -7.52
C LEU A 201 -10.37 -28.81 -7.82
N THR A 202 -10.92 -29.58 -6.88
CA THR A 202 -11.35 -30.98 -7.04
C THR A 202 -12.87 -31.05 -6.97
N GLU A 203 -13.47 -32.19 -7.35
CA GLU A 203 -14.92 -32.37 -7.30
C GLU A 203 -15.49 -32.14 -5.88
N GLU A 204 -14.80 -32.65 -4.86
CA GLU A 204 -15.17 -32.49 -3.46
C GLU A 204 -15.06 -31.03 -3.00
N LEU A 205 -13.95 -30.36 -3.34
CA LEU A 205 -13.78 -28.94 -3.00
C LEU A 205 -14.83 -28.07 -3.69
N LEU A 206 -15.20 -28.36 -4.94
CA LEU A 206 -16.22 -27.61 -5.67
C LEU A 206 -17.58 -27.64 -4.97
N ARG A 207 -17.96 -28.77 -4.34
CA ARG A 207 -19.24 -28.88 -3.59
C ARG A 207 -19.32 -27.94 -2.38
N GLY A 208 -18.19 -27.59 -1.78
CA GLY A 208 -18.12 -26.67 -0.64
C GLY A 208 -17.94 -25.20 -1.03
N ARG A 209 -17.87 -24.87 -2.33
CA ARG A 209 -17.57 -23.52 -2.81
C ARG A 209 -18.83 -22.75 -3.16
N SER A 210 -18.97 -21.57 -2.57
CA SER A 210 -20.02 -20.61 -2.92
C SER A 210 -19.63 -19.69 -4.07
N GLU A 211 -18.33 -19.47 -4.28
CA GLU A 211 -17.81 -18.59 -5.32
C GLU A 211 -16.54 -19.20 -5.96
N ILE A 212 -16.41 -19.02 -7.28
CA ILE A 212 -15.20 -19.31 -8.06
C ILE A 212 -14.82 -18.09 -8.89
N PHE A 213 -13.57 -18.02 -9.33
CA PHE A 213 -13.09 -16.93 -10.20
C PHE A 213 -12.73 -17.50 -11.57
N VAL A 214 -13.02 -16.74 -12.62
CA VAL A 214 -12.59 -17.02 -14.00
C VAL A 214 -11.80 -15.82 -14.55
N GLU A 215 -10.74 -16.06 -15.31
CA GLU A 215 -9.95 -14.99 -15.94
C GLU A 215 -10.76 -14.29 -17.03
N GLY A 216 -10.77 -12.97 -17.05
CA GLY A 216 -11.48 -12.15 -18.03
C GLY A 216 -12.77 -11.53 -17.52
N THR A 217 -13.14 -10.40 -18.11
CA THR A 217 -14.33 -9.60 -17.77
C THR A 217 -15.39 -9.58 -18.88
N GLY A 218 -15.07 -10.13 -20.05
CA GLY A 218 -15.90 -10.10 -21.26
C GLY A 218 -16.87 -11.28 -21.43
N HIS A 219 -16.98 -12.17 -20.44
CA HIS A 219 -17.74 -13.43 -20.57
C HIS A 219 -19.25 -13.25 -20.64
N SER A 220 -19.81 -12.07 -20.37
CA SER A 220 -21.25 -11.79 -20.45
C SER A 220 -22.12 -12.86 -19.76
N LEU A 221 -21.68 -13.36 -18.61
CA LEU A 221 -22.37 -14.42 -17.86
C LEU A 221 -23.67 -13.90 -17.24
N ALA A 222 -24.73 -14.69 -17.29
CA ALA A 222 -26.03 -14.38 -16.72
C ALA A 222 -26.43 -15.37 -15.62
N VAL A 223 -27.19 -14.90 -14.63
CA VAL A 223 -27.79 -15.75 -13.59
C VAL A 223 -28.71 -16.78 -14.25
N GLY A 224 -28.54 -18.05 -13.89
CA GLY A 224 -29.29 -19.18 -14.45
C GLY A 224 -28.60 -19.92 -15.60
N GLU A 225 -27.54 -19.37 -16.19
CA GLU A 225 -26.71 -20.11 -17.15
C GLU A 225 -26.07 -21.35 -16.50
N ARG A 226 -25.75 -22.38 -17.30
CA ARG A 226 -25.15 -23.62 -16.79
C ARG A 226 -23.65 -23.65 -17.00
N LEU A 227 -22.91 -24.03 -15.97
CA LEU A 227 -21.47 -24.23 -15.97
C LEU A 227 -21.16 -25.72 -15.87
N LEU A 228 -20.41 -26.22 -16.84
CA LEU A 228 -19.88 -27.56 -16.91
C LEU A 228 -18.44 -27.59 -16.37
N PHE A 229 -18.21 -28.37 -15.32
CA PHE A 229 -16.92 -28.64 -14.72
C PHE A 229 -16.43 -30.01 -15.13
N VAL A 230 -15.21 -30.07 -15.68
CA VAL A 230 -14.61 -31.29 -16.19
C VAL A 230 -13.38 -31.62 -15.37
N PHE A 231 -13.40 -32.76 -14.69
CA PHE A 231 -12.28 -33.27 -13.89
C PHE A 231 -11.52 -34.36 -14.65
N GLY A 232 -10.28 -34.66 -14.26
CA GLY A 232 -9.46 -35.66 -14.94
C GLY A 232 -9.93 -37.12 -14.76
N ARG A 233 -10.51 -37.43 -13.60
CA ARG A 233 -11.29 -38.62 -13.26
C ARG A 233 -12.51 -38.13 -12.47
N GLY A 234 -13.70 -38.58 -12.85
CA GLY A 234 -14.96 -38.13 -12.27
C GLY A 234 -16.00 -37.78 -13.34
N ALA A 235 -17.27 -37.85 -12.97
CA ALA A 235 -18.36 -37.44 -13.84
C ALA A 235 -18.38 -35.89 -13.95
N PRO A 236 -18.60 -35.31 -15.14
CA PRO A 236 -18.70 -33.86 -15.28
C PRO A 236 -19.82 -33.29 -14.40
N SER A 237 -19.54 -32.22 -13.67
CA SER A 237 -20.54 -31.56 -12.83
C SER A 237 -21.18 -30.38 -13.59
N LEU A 238 -22.51 -30.22 -13.48
CA LEU A 238 -23.24 -29.12 -14.11
C LEU A 238 -23.92 -28.31 -13.01
N LEU A 239 -23.50 -27.06 -12.84
CA LEU A 239 -24.05 -26.14 -11.84
C LEU A 239 -24.65 -24.92 -12.54
N SER A 240 -25.65 -24.27 -11.96
CA SER A 240 -26.13 -22.98 -12.47
C SER A 240 -25.27 -21.81 -11.98
N VAL A 241 -25.29 -20.69 -12.69
CA VAL A 241 -24.76 -19.43 -12.18
C VAL A 241 -25.79 -18.83 -11.23
N ALA A 242 -25.43 -18.62 -9.96
CA ALA A 242 -26.32 -17.98 -8.98
C ALA A 242 -26.11 -16.45 -8.91
N GLY A 243 -24.92 -15.97 -9.27
CA GLY A 243 -24.57 -14.56 -9.24
C GLY A 243 -23.27 -14.32 -10.00
N VAL A 244 -23.11 -13.10 -10.53
CA VAL A 244 -21.92 -12.70 -11.28
C VAL A 244 -21.46 -11.34 -10.78
N ARG A 245 -20.17 -11.22 -10.47
CA ARG A 245 -19.52 -9.95 -10.12
C ARG A 245 -18.25 -9.79 -10.94
N VAL A 246 -18.24 -8.78 -11.79
CA VAL A 246 -17.09 -8.46 -12.65
C VAL A 246 -16.13 -7.56 -11.88
N ASP A 247 -14.88 -8.00 -11.73
CA ASP A 247 -13.79 -7.24 -11.14
C ASP A 247 -12.86 -6.75 -12.25
N ARG A 248 -13.07 -5.49 -12.67
CA ARG A 248 -12.29 -4.90 -13.77
C ARG A 248 -10.86 -4.56 -13.36
N ALA A 249 -10.61 -4.27 -12.09
CA ALA A 249 -9.28 -3.92 -11.61
C ALA A 249 -8.35 -5.14 -11.65
N GLU A 250 -8.87 -6.31 -11.28
CA GLU A 250 -8.12 -7.56 -11.25
C GLU A 250 -8.32 -8.42 -12.50
N GLY A 251 -9.10 -7.95 -13.48
CA GLY A 251 -9.31 -8.62 -14.76
C GLY A 251 -10.02 -9.98 -14.65
N VAL A 252 -10.84 -10.20 -13.62
CA VAL A 252 -11.51 -11.48 -13.36
C VAL A 252 -13.02 -11.32 -13.20
N THR A 253 -13.75 -12.41 -13.43
CA THR A 253 -15.18 -12.50 -13.10
C THR A 253 -15.36 -13.48 -11.95
N ALA A 254 -15.94 -13.01 -10.85
CA ALA A 254 -16.36 -13.85 -9.74
C ALA A 254 -17.75 -14.41 -10.05
N ILE A 255 -17.87 -15.73 -10.01
CA ILE A 255 -19.11 -16.46 -10.27
C ILE A 255 -19.54 -17.08 -8.95
N ARG A 256 -20.71 -16.67 -8.46
CA ARG A 256 -21.38 -17.34 -7.36
C ARG A 256 -22.06 -18.60 -7.90
N LEU A 257 -21.73 -19.74 -7.30
CA LEU A 257 -22.35 -21.03 -7.60
C LEU A 257 -23.70 -21.14 -6.86
N PRO A 258 -24.62 -22.03 -7.28
CA PRO A 258 -25.86 -22.28 -6.57
C PRO A 258 -25.48 -22.89 -5.25
N GLU A 259 -25.55 -22.06 -4.23
CA GLU A 259 -25.33 -22.48 -2.88
C GLU A 259 -26.36 -23.59 -2.57
N ALA A 260 -25.91 -24.67 -1.91
CA ALA A 260 -26.74 -25.21 -0.83
C ALA A 260 -27.26 -23.99 -0.05
N PRO A 261 -28.57 -23.90 0.28
CA PRO A 261 -29.23 -22.70 0.78
C PRO A 261 -28.30 -21.85 1.67
N PRO A 262 -28.24 -20.51 1.48
CA PRO A 262 -27.26 -19.66 2.15
C PRO A 262 -27.21 -20.06 3.62
N PRO A 263 -26.02 -20.38 4.16
CA PRO A 263 -25.92 -21.15 5.38
C PRO A 263 -26.75 -20.43 6.42
N THR A 264 -27.73 -21.16 6.95
CA THR A 264 -28.58 -20.63 8.01
C THR A 264 -27.67 -20.15 9.15
N PRO A 265 -28.11 -19.22 10.01
CA PRO A 265 -27.32 -18.85 11.18
C PRO A 265 -26.87 -20.08 11.98
N ALA A 266 -27.70 -21.13 12.02
CA ALA A 266 -27.38 -22.43 12.60
C ALA A 266 -26.23 -23.17 11.89
N GLU A 267 -26.15 -23.14 10.56
CA GLU A 267 -25.06 -23.75 9.80
C GLU A 267 -23.74 -22.99 9.98
N LEU A 268 -23.76 -21.65 10.00
CA LEU A 268 -22.57 -20.85 10.30
C LEU A 268 -22.10 -21.06 11.75
N VAL A 269 -23.04 -21.17 12.70
CA VAL A 269 -22.75 -21.54 14.09
C VAL A 269 -22.12 -22.93 14.18
N ALA A 270 -22.64 -23.91 13.44
CA ALA A 270 -22.07 -25.25 13.35
C ALA A 270 -20.67 -25.23 12.73
N GLU A 271 -20.43 -24.37 11.73
CA GLU A 271 -19.11 -24.18 11.14
C GLU A 271 -18.12 -23.55 12.13
N VAL A 272 -18.52 -22.50 12.85
CA VAL A 272 -17.71 -21.95 13.96
C VAL A 272 -17.40 -23.04 14.98
N ARG A 273 -18.39 -23.86 15.38
CA ARG A 273 -18.22 -24.96 16.32
C ARG A 273 -17.16 -25.97 15.84
N ARG A 274 -17.13 -26.32 14.55
CA ARG A 274 -16.10 -27.21 13.96
C ARG A 274 -14.69 -26.61 14.07
N TRP A 275 -14.54 -25.32 13.78
CA TRP A 275 -13.23 -24.65 13.83
C TRP A 275 -12.67 -24.50 15.24
N ILE A 276 -13.53 -24.38 16.25
CA ILE A 276 -13.12 -24.11 17.63
C ILE A 276 -13.15 -25.33 18.56
N THR A 277 -13.62 -26.50 18.11
CA THR A 277 -13.73 -27.70 18.97
C THR A 277 -12.57 -28.65 18.72
N ALA A 278 -11.88 -29.07 19.78
CA ALA A 278 -10.79 -30.04 19.70
C ALA A 278 -11.28 -31.48 19.43
N PRO A 279 -10.50 -32.32 18.74
CA PRO A 279 -10.84 -33.72 18.53
C PRO A 279 -10.78 -34.53 19.85
N PRO A 280 -11.60 -35.58 20.00
CA PRO A 280 -11.66 -36.40 21.22
C PRO A 280 -10.36 -37.14 21.58
N GLY A 281 -9.38 -37.20 20.66
CA GLY A 281 -8.06 -37.83 20.86
C GLY A 281 -6.99 -36.95 21.49
N GLY A 282 -7.25 -35.65 21.69
CA GLY A 282 -6.28 -34.70 22.27
C GLY A 282 -5.42 -33.93 21.24
N PRO A 283 -4.56 -33.01 21.72
CA PRO A 283 -3.72 -32.16 20.87
C PRO A 283 -2.65 -32.95 20.09
N GLY A 284 -2.33 -32.52 18.87
CA GLY A 284 -1.30 -33.15 18.01
C GLY A 284 -1.79 -34.17 16.97
N GLN A 285 -3.10 -34.32 16.78
CA GLN A 285 -3.68 -35.20 15.77
C GLN A 285 -3.67 -34.54 14.37
N GLU A 286 -3.61 -35.33 13.28
CA GLU A 286 -3.67 -34.78 11.91
C GLU A 286 -5.04 -34.13 11.62
N PRO A 287 -5.09 -33.05 10.82
CA PRO A 287 -6.33 -32.36 10.50
C PRO A 287 -7.33 -33.30 9.81
N GLY A 288 -8.58 -33.30 10.28
CA GLY A 288 -9.66 -34.10 9.71
C GLY A 288 -10.87 -33.26 9.29
N PRO A 289 -11.83 -33.83 8.55
CA PRO A 289 -12.99 -33.10 8.04
C PRO A 289 -13.88 -32.48 9.14
N ASP A 290 -13.94 -33.11 10.32
CA ASP A 290 -14.74 -32.62 11.45
C ASP A 290 -13.96 -31.66 12.38
N HIS A 291 -12.62 -31.69 12.31
CA HIS A 291 -11.70 -30.89 13.12
C HIS A 291 -10.57 -30.34 12.24
N PRO A 292 -10.84 -29.25 11.48
CA PRO A 292 -9.93 -28.73 10.45
C PRO A 292 -8.66 -28.07 11.00
N LEU A 293 -8.63 -27.77 12.30
CA LEU A 293 -7.56 -27.07 12.96
C LEU A 293 -7.25 -27.66 14.35
N PRO A 294 -6.65 -28.86 14.41
CA PRO A 294 -6.29 -29.51 15.68
C PRO A 294 -5.33 -28.60 16.48
N PRO A 295 -5.57 -28.40 17.80
CA PRO A 295 -4.72 -27.54 18.62
C PRO A 295 -3.33 -28.16 18.82
N PRO A 296 -2.24 -27.39 18.68
CA PRO A 296 -0.92 -27.83 19.09
C PRO A 296 -0.83 -27.92 20.63
N LEU A 297 0.10 -28.72 21.12
CA LEU A 297 0.42 -28.79 22.56
C LEU A 297 1.05 -27.46 23.00
N SER A 298 0.26 -26.59 23.63
CA SER A 298 0.71 -25.28 24.12
C SER A 298 -0.19 -24.79 25.25
N GLY A 299 0.42 -24.37 26.36
CA GLY A 299 -0.32 -23.75 27.47
C GLY A 299 -1.07 -22.47 27.04
N LEU A 300 -0.54 -21.71 26.07
CA LEU A 300 -1.23 -20.54 25.51
C LEU A 300 -2.52 -20.92 24.78
N VAL A 301 -2.51 -22.07 24.08
CA VAL A 301 -3.69 -22.58 23.38
C VAL A 301 -4.71 -23.13 24.38
N GLU A 302 -4.28 -23.84 25.42
CA GLU A 302 -5.16 -24.31 26.50
C GLU A 302 -5.84 -23.14 27.24
N ASP A 303 -5.08 -22.09 27.58
CA ASP A 303 -5.62 -20.89 28.23
C ASP A 303 -6.58 -20.12 27.32
N PHE A 304 -6.23 -19.96 26.03
CA PHE A 304 -7.11 -19.34 25.05
C PHE A 304 -8.40 -20.16 24.86
N ASP A 305 -8.29 -21.48 24.83
CA ASP A 305 -9.42 -22.38 24.74
C ASP A 305 -10.36 -22.23 25.94
N ALA A 306 -9.82 -22.25 27.16
CA ALA A 306 -10.59 -22.12 28.39
C ALA A 306 -11.27 -20.74 28.52
N ARG A 307 -10.60 -19.66 28.11
CA ARG A 307 -11.05 -18.28 28.37
C ARG A 307 -11.79 -17.61 27.22
N VAL A 308 -11.55 -18.03 25.97
CA VAL A 308 -12.14 -17.41 24.77
C VAL A 308 -13.03 -18.40 24.03
N LEU A 309 -12.51 -19.60 23.72
CA LEU A 309 -13.24 -20.57 22.92
C LEU A 309 -14.34 -21.30 23.71
N ALA A 310 -14.13 -21.64 24.98
CA ALA A 310 -15.12 -22.31 25.80
C ALA A 310 -16.36 -21.44 26.07
N PRO A 311 -16.23 -20.14 26.43
CA PRO A 311 -17.38 -19.24 26.50
C PRO A 311 -18.04 -19.05 25.14
N LEU A 312 -17.26 -18.91 24.06
CA LEU A 312 -17.83 -18.84 22.71
C LEU A 312 -18.68 -20.09 22.41
N ARG A 313 -18.17 -21.30 22.68
CA ARG A 313 -18.89 -22.58 22.51
C ARG A 313 -20.18 -22.65 23.32
N ALA A 314 -20.22 -22.06 24.52
CA ALA A 314 -21.42 -22.01 25.35
C ALA A 314 -22.47 -21.04 24.78
N ASP A 315 -22.04 -19.92 24.21
CA ASP A 315 -22.93 -18.90 23.64
C ASP A 315 -23.47 -19.29 22.26
N LEU A 316 -22.77 -20.17 21.53
CA LEU A 316 -23.10 -20.56 20.15
C LEU A 316 -24.57 -20.97 19.97
N ASP A 317 -25.13 -21.73 20.92
CA ASP A 317 -26.50 -22.26 20.82
C ASP A 317 -27.59 -21.17 20.97
N GLN A 318 -27.21 -19.97 21.42
CA GLN A 318 -28.10 -18.82 21.60
C GLN A 318 -28.09 -17.86 20.40
N LEU A 319 -27.14 -18.02 19.46
CA LEU A 319 -26.94 -17.12 18.32
C LEU A 319 -27.86 -17.50 17.14
N THR A 320 -29.06 -16.94 17.10
CA THR A 320 -30.06 -17.25 16.07
C THR A 320 -30.03 -16.35 14.83
N GLY A 321 -29.20 -15.30 14.81
CA GLY A 321 -29.17 -14.31 13.72
C GLY A 321 -27.77 -13.91 13.27
N TYR A 322 -27.62 -13.52 12.00
CA TYR A 322 -26.34 -13.16 11.38
C TYR A 322 -25.61 -12.01 12.08
N GLN A 323 -26.33 -10.94 12.46
CA GLN A 323 -25.73 -9.80 13.18
C GLN A 323 -25.29 -10.20 14.60
N ALA A 324 -26.08 -11.02 15.31
CA ALA A 324 -25.69 -11.52 16.63
C ALA A 324 -24.39 -12.35 16.56
N LEU A 325 -24.22 -13.16 15.49
CA LEU A 325 -22.99 -13.91 15.24
C LEU A 325 -21.80 -12.98 14.96
N VAL A 326 -21.96 -11.96 14.10
CA VAL A 326 -20.91 -10.97 13.81
C VAL A 326 -20.48 -10.24 15.09
N THR A 327 -21.43 -9.73 15.86
CA THR A 327 -21.16 -9.04 17.13
C THR A 327 -20.45 -9.95 18.12
N ARG A 328 -20.85 -11.23 18.23
CA ARG A 328 -20.24 -12.16 19.18
C ARG A 328 -18.83 -12.62 18.76
N LEU A 329 -18.55 -12.70 17.47
CA LEU A 329 -17.24 -13.09 16.93
C LEU A 329 -16.20 -11.97 17.00
N ALA A 330 -16.61 -10.71 17.17
CA ALA A 330 -15.71 -9.56 17.24
C ALA A 330 -14.65 -9.71 18.35
N ASP A 331 -15.06 -10.08 19.57
CA ASP A 331 -14.13 -10.28 20.69
C ASP A 331 -13.17 -11.46 20.44
N PRO A 332 -13.61 -12.70 20.13
CA PRO A 332 -12.71 -13.80 19.79
C PRO A 332 -11.72 -13.50 18.65
N LEU A 333 -12.11 -12.67 17.68
CA LEU A 333 -11.25 -12.25 16.58
C LEU A 333 -10.11 -11.34 17.03
N GLU A 334 -10.45 -10.30 17.79
CA GLU A 334 -9.49 -9.39 18.39
C GLU A 334 -8.51 -10.16 19.27
N ARG A 335 -9.04 -11.08 20.08
CA ARG A 335 -8.29 -11.96 20.98
C ARG A 335 -7.38 -12.92 20.22
N ALA A 336 -7.83 -13.48 19.11
CA ALA A 336 -7.02 -14.36 18.28
C ALA A 336 -5.85 -13.59 17.65
N ALA A 337 -6.06 -12.34 17.23
CA ALA A 337 -4.98 -11.48 16.74
C ALA A 337 -3.93 -11.18 17.84
N GLU A 338 -4.37 -10.95 19.08
CA GLU A 338 -3.47 -10.82 20.24
C GLU A 338 -2.67 -12.11 20.50
N ALA A 339 -3.32 -13.26 20.37
CA ALA A 339 -2.66 -14.55 20.53
C ALA A 339 -1.60 -14.82 19.45
N VAL A 340 -1.84 -14.37 18.21
CA VAL A 340 -0.80 -14.41 17.15
C VAL A 340 0.44 -13.64 17.59
N ALA A 341 0.26 -12.43 18.14
CA ALA A 341 1.38 -11.62 18.60
C ALA A 341 2.12 -12.25 19.81
N LEU A 342 1.40 -12.86 20.76
CA LEU A 342 1.99 -13.59 21.88
C LEU A 342 2.75 -14.85 21.43
N ALA A 343 2.29 -15.50 20.37
CA ALA A 343 2.89 -16.70 19.83
C ALA A 343 4.07 -16.45 18.86
N GLU A 344 4.47 -15.19 18.61
CA GLU A 344 5.60 -14.82 17.71
C GLU A 344 6.86 -15.69 17.92
N PRO A 345 7.31 -16.02 19.16
CA PRO A 345 8.48 -16.88 19.37
C PRO A 345 8.29 -18.36 19.00
N HIS A 346 7.04 -18.80 18.80
CA HIS A 346 6.64 -20.19 18.56
C HIS A 346 5.89 -20.31 17.22
N PRO A 347 6.61 -20.45 16.09
CA PRO A 347 6.03 -20.30 14.75
C PRO A 347 4.87 -21.27 14.46
N GLU A 348 4.91 -22.50 14.98
CA GLU A 348 3.81 -23.46 14.85
C GLU A 348 2.53 -23.00 15.55
N VAL A 349 2.65 -22.39 16.73
CA VAL A 349 1.53 -21.87 17.52
C VAL A 349 0.99 -20.57 16.90
N ALA A 350 1.88 -19.68 16.44
CA ALA A 350 1.47 -18.47 15.72
C ALA A 350 0.74 -18.78 14.42
N ALA A 351 1.21 -19.77 13.65
CA ALA A 351 0.55 -20.23 12.44
C ALA A 351 -0.85 -20.81 12.73
N TRP A 352 -0.99 -21.53 13.85
CA TRP A 352 -2.29 -22.04 14.31
C TRP A 352 -3.27 -20.90 14.63
N PHE A 353 -2.87 -19.92 15.45
CA PHE A 353 -3.71 -18.75 15.76
C PHE A 353 -4.02 -17.91 14.52
N THR A 354 -3.06 -17.77 13.60
CA THR A 354 -3.26 -17.06 12.32
C THR A 354 -4.35 -17.73 11.49
N ARG A 355 -4.32 -19.07 11.40
CA ARG A 355 -5.37 -19.84 10.72
C ARG A 355 -6.72 -19.72 11.42
N LEU A 356 -6.74 -19.78 12.75
CA LEU A 356 -7.96 -19.61 13.54
C LEU A 356 -8.57 -18.21 13.32
N ALA A 357 -7.77 -17.15 13.45
CA ALA A 357 -8.20 -15.77 13.24
C ALA A 357 -8.72 -15.58 11.81
N ALA A 358 -8.02 -16.10 10.80
CA ALA A 358 -8.45 -16.03 9.41
C ALA A 358 -9.79 -16.74 9.17
N ALA A 359 -9.97 -17.93 9.75
CA ALA A 359 -11.22 -18.70 9.65
C ALA A 359 -12.39 -17.97 10.32
N LEU A 360 -12.21 -17.49 11.56
CA LEU A 360 -13.22 -16.71 12.27
C LEU A 360 -13.55 -15.40 11.51
N ALA A 361 -12.56 -14.75 10.89
CA ALA A 361 -12.73 -13.47 10.21
C ALA A 361 -13.49 -13.67 8.89
N GLN A 362 -13.19 -14.76 8.19
CA GLN A 362 -13.95 -15.20 7.03
C GLN A 362 -15.40 -15.50 7.42
N LEU A 363 -15.65 -16.21 8.52
CA LEU A 363 -17.01 -16.52 9.00
C LEU A 363 -17.78 -15.26 9.41
N ALA A 364 -17.13 -14.32 10.11
CA ALA A 364 -17.73 -13.04 10.46
C ALA A 364 -18.07 -12.20 9.22
N ARG A 365 -17.17 -12.13 8.22
CA ARG A 365 -17.45 -11.45 6.94
C ARG A 365 -18.59 -12.10 6.16
N ARG A 366 -18.64 -13.44 6.12
CA ARG A 366 -19.75 -14.19 5.51
C ARG A 366 -21.07 -13.89 6.21
N ALA A 367 -21.11 -13.91 7.54
CA ALA A 367 -22.29 -13.56 8.31
C ALA A 367 -22.71 -12.10 8.09
N ALA A 368 -21.78 -11.15 8.05
CA ALA A 368 -22.04 -9.73 7.80
C ALA A 368 -22.63 -9.49 6.40
N ALA A 369 -22.13 -10.19 5.39
CA ALA A 369 -22.63 -10.11 4.02
C ALA A 369 -24.04 -10.70 3.82
N LEU A 370 -24.44 -11.63 4.70
CA LEU A 370 -25.75 -12.27 4.71
C LEU A 370 -26.79 -11.55 5.60
N GLY A 371 -26.34 -10.62 6.46
CA GLY A 371 -27.20 -9.77 7.28
C GLY A 371 -27.76 -8.55 6.52
N PRO A 372 -28.83 -7.90 7.03
CA PRO A 372 -29.34 -6.66 6.45
C PRO A 372 -28.26 -5.57 6.47
N ALA A 373 -28.09 -4.86 5.36
CA ALA A 373 -27.11 -3.78 5.22
C ALA A 373 -27.34 -2.70 6.28
N ALA A 374 -26.32 -2.40 7.08
CA ALA A 374 -26.38 -1.30 8.03
C ALA A 374 -26.57 0.03 7.28
N PRO A 375 -27.38 0.98 7.79
CA PRO A 375 -27.44 2.32 7.22
C PRO A 375 -26.04 2.94 7.27
N GLY A 376 -25.52 3.32 6.11
CA GLY A 376 -24.24 4.00 6.01
C GLY A 376 -24.23 5.23 6.92
N ALA A 377 -23.16 5.36 7.72
CA ALA A 377 -22.95 6.54 8.54
C ALA A 377 -23.03 7.80 7.64
N PRO A 378 -23.75 8.85 8.05
CA PRO A 378 -23.91 10.03 7.23
C PRO A 378 -22.56 10.73 7.03
N ALA A 379 -22.17 10.91 5.77
CA ALA A 379 -21.12 11.82 5.38
C ALA A 379 -21.56 13.26 5.71
N GLY A 380 -21.10 13.78 6.84
CA GLY A 380 -21.25 15.19 7.22
C GLY A 380 -20.09 16.03 6.68
N ALA A 381 -20.41 17.03 5.86
CA ALA A 381 -19.52 18.11 5.41
C ALA A 381 -19.39 19.23 6.49
N PRO A 382 -18.70 20.34 6.22
CA PRO A 382 -17.25 20.55 6.27
C PRO A 382 -16.85 21.43 7.48
N ALA A 383 -15.96 20.94 8.36
CA ALA A 383 -15.31 21.76 9.39
C ALA A 383 -13.93 22.19 8.89
N ASN A 384 -13.91 23.33 8.20
CA ASN A 384 -12.74 23.89 7.51
C ASN A 384 -11.66 24.44 8.48
N ALA A 385 -10.41 24.39 8.02
CA ALA A 385 -9.16 24.89 8.62
C ALA A 385 -8.59 24.14 9.84
N LEU A 386 -9.34 23.91 10.94
CA LEU A 386 -8.77 23.27 12.14
C LEU A 386 -8.65 21.74 12.05
N ALA A 387 -9.51 21.06 11.30
CA ALA A 387 -9.35 19.63 10.98
C ALA A 387 -8.16 19.38 10.04
N ALA A 388 -7.79 20.37 9.21
CA ALA A 388 -6.61 20.31 8.35
C ALA A 388 -5.30 20.33 9.16
N LEU A 389 -5.26 21.05 10.29
CA LEU A 389 -4.11 21.04 11.21
C LEU A 389 -3.95 19.67 11.91
N GLY A 390 -5.06 19.00 12.24
CA GLY A 390 -5.10 17.62 12.74
C GLY A 390 -4.65 16.57 11.71
N ALA A 391 -4.85 16.83 10.41
CA ALA A 391 -4.37 16.02 9.30
C ALA A 391 -2.90 16.31 8.91
N LEU A 392 -2.36 17.48 9.28
CA LEU A 392 -0.96 17.87 9.07
C LEU A 392 -0.02 17.36 10.18
N LEU A 393 -0.51 17.17 11.41
CA LEU A 393 0.28 16.65 12.53
C LEU A 393 0.94 15.26 12.29
N PRO A 394 0.31 14.32 11.56
CA PRO A 394 0.98 13.09 11.10
C PRO A 394 2.05 13.31 10.03
N ALA A 395 1.88 14.30 9.15
CA ALA A 395 2.86 14.66 8.12
C ALA A 395 4.13 15.32 8.70
N LEU A 396 4.04 15.82 9.94
CA LEU A 396 5.17 16.36 10.73
C LEU A 396 5.89 15.29 11.57
N ARG A 397 5.48 14.02 11.47
CA ARG A 397 6.19 12.89 12.10
C ARG A 397 7.12 12.28 11.05
N GLY A 398 8.43 12.47 11.24
CA GLY A 398 9.43 11.67 10.54
C GLY A 398 9.17 10.17 10.76
N PRO A 399 9.50 9.30 9.79
CA PRO A 399 9.29 7.87 9.89
C PRO A 399 10.08 7.31 11.07
N ALA A 400 9.41 6.57 11.95
CA ALA A 400 10.03 5.99 13.14
C ALA A 400 10.75 4.67 12.82
N ALA A 401 12.04 4.62 13.15
CA ALA A 401 12.85 3.45 13.51
C ALA A 401 12.78 2.21 12.59
N GLY A 402 13.61 2.24 11.55
CA GLY A 402 14.13 1.05 10.87
C GLY A 402 15.34 0.46 11.63
N ARG A 403 15.32 -0.84 11.91
CA ARG A 403 16.36 -1.55 12.66
C ARG A 403 17.63 -1.71 11.81
N ARG A 404 18.80 -1.32 12.34
CA ARG A 404 20.11 -1.30 11.63
C ARG A 404 20.51 -2.65 11.01
N LEU A 405 21.07 -2.53 9.80
CA LEU A 405 21.78 -3.56 9.05
C LEU A 405 23.17 -3.84 9.66
N VAL A 406 23.45 -5.11 9.92
CA VAL A 406 24.81 -5.67 10.08
C VAL A 406 24.89 -6.86 9.12
N PRO A 407 25.94 -6.98 8.28
CA PRO A 407 26.08 -8.12 7.38
C PRO A 407 26.39 -9.38 8.21
N ALA A 408 25.40 -10.28 8.32
CA ALA A 408 25.61 -11.60 8.91
C ALA A 408 26.11 -12.59 7.84
N THR A 409 27.31 -13.11 8.06
CA THR A 409 27.97 -14.11 7.24
C THR A 409 27.31 -15.50 7.35
N GLY A 410 27.00 -16.08 6.19
CA GLY A 410 27.24 -17.50 5.88
C GLY A 410 26.24 -18.54 6.38
N ARG A 411 25.43 -19.07 5.45
CA ARG A 411 24.99 -20.48 5.38
C ARG A 411 24.72 -20.87 3.91
N PRO A 412 24.76 -22.17 3.57
CA PRO A 412 25.37 -22.66 2.33
C PRO A 412 24.48 -22.53 1.09
N ASP A 413 25.16 -22.33 -0.03
CA ASP A 413 24.71 -22.14 -1.42
C ASP A 413 23.85 -23.33 -1.94
N PRO A 414 22.53 -23.17 -2.14
CA PRO A 414 21.69 -24.11 -2.88
C PRO A 414 21.84 -23.93 -4.40
N GLY A 415 22.54 -22.88 -4.85
CA GLY A 415 22.83 -22.54 -6.25
C GLY A 415 23.77 -23.51 -6.96
N LEU A 416 24.20 -24.58 -6.29
CA LEU A 416 24.89 -25.71 -6.91
C LEU A 416 24.02 -26.34 -8.02
N ALA A 417 22.69 -26.39 -7.85
CA ALA A 417 21.79 -26.98 -8.86
C ALA A 417 21.65 -26.10 -10.12
N ALA A 418 21.59 -24.78 -9.97
CA ALA A 418 21.49 -23.84 -11.09
C ALA A 418 22.81 -23.73 -11.88
N ARG A 419 23.96 -23.84 -11.20
CA ARG A 419 25.29 -23.82 -11.82
C ARG A 419 25.64 -25.12 -12.55
N LEU A 420 25.04 -26.25 -12.17
CA LEU A 420 25.24 -27.55 -12.84
C LEU A 420 24.46 -27.69 -14.16
N LEU A 421 23.51 -26.79 -14.45
CA LEU A 421 22.74 -26.79 -15.70
C LEU A 421 23.28 -25.79 -16.76
N ALA A 422 24.32 -25.02 -16.43
CA ALA A 422 24.91 -24.04 -17.32
C ALA A 422 25.71 -24.59 -18.54
N PRO A 423 26.16 -25.86 -18.64
CA PRO A 423 26.92 -26.29 -19.80
C PRO A 423 26.12 -27.23 -20.71
N ARG A 424 25.07 -26.73 -21.36
CA ARG A 424 24.66 -27.25 -22.68
C ARG A 424 24.39 -26.09 -23.61
N GLY A 425 25.42 -25.76 -24.39
CA GLY A 425 25.42 -24.67 -25.33
C GLY A 425 24.34 -24.83 -26.40
N ALA A 426 23.59 -23.74 -26.58
CA ALA A 426 23.08 -23.31 -27.87
C ALA A 426 22.93 -21.79 -27.77
N GLY A 427 23.47 -21.05 -28.74
CA GLY A 427 23.27 -19.61 -28.89
C GLY A 427 21.85 -19.30 -29.33
N GLY A 428 20.87 -19.69 -28.51
CA GLY A 428 19.47 -19.34 -28.62
C GLY A 428 19.17 -18.12 -27.76
N ASP A 429 18.43 -17.19 -28.34
CA ASP A 429 18.00 -15.93 -27.74
C ASP A 429 17.41 -16.15 -26.35
N ARG A 430 18.10 -15.69 -25.28
CA ARG A 430 17.64 -15.82 -23.89
C ARG A 430 16.22 -15.26 -23.75
N ALA A 431 15.89 -14.18 -24.46
CA ALA A 431 14.56 -13.58 -24.46
C ALA A 431 13.47 -14.55 -24.94
N ALA A 432 13.76 -15.41 -25.92
CA ALA A 432 12.81 -16.40 -26.44
C ALA A 432 12.58 -17.56 -25.45
N LEU A 433 13.63 -18.00 -24.74
CA LEU A 433 13.53 -19.03 -23.72
C LEU A 433 12.79 -18.52 -22.47
N HIS A 434 13.00 -17.26 -22.11
CA HIS A 434 12.31 -16.58 -21.02
C HIS A 434 10.86 -16.21 -21.35
N ALA A 435 10.56 -15.81 -22.58
CA ALA A 435 9.18 -15.66 -23.07
C ALA A 435 8.46 -17.02 -23.04
N ALA A 436 9.15 -18.11 -23.42
CA ALA A 436 8.62 -19.45 -23.27
C ALA A 436 8.38 -19.81 -21.79
N TRP A 437 9.27 -19.43 -20.86
CA TRP A 437 9.09 -19.64 -19.42
C TRP A 437 7.98 -18.82 -18.76
N ARG A 438 7.79 -17.55 -19.15
CA ARG A 438 6.68 -16.71 -18.66
C ARG A 438 5.31 -17.33 -18.94
N HIS A 439 5.22 -18.09 -20.04
CA HIS A 439 4.02 -18.80 -20.45
C HIS A 439 4.08 -20.32 -20.22
N ALA A 440 5.21 -20.85 -19.75
CA ALA A 440 5.36 -22.27 -19.47
C ALA A 440 4.64 -22.58 -18.16
N ALA A 441 3.39 -23.03 -18.27
CA ALA A 441 2.84 -23.89 -17.25
C ALA A 441 3.70 -25.16 -17.25
N LEU A 442 4.51 -25.37 -16.20
CA LEU A 442 5.17 -26.65 -16.02
C LEU A 442 4.09 -27.71 -16.00
N ALA A 443 4.19 -28.70 -16.91
CA ALA A 443 3.36 -29.88 -16.88
C ALA A 443 3.76 -30.72 -15.67
N VAL A 444 3.34 -30.30 -14.48
CA VAL A 444 3.37 -31.13 -13.29
C VAL A 444 2.38 -32.27 -13.53
N PRO A 445 2.64 -33.51 -13.10
CA PRO A 445 1.63 -34.56 -13.06
C PRO A 445 0.42 -34.06 -12.26
N VAL A 446 -0.56 -33.56 -13.00
CA VAL A 446 -1.85 -33.12 -12.51
C VAL A 446 -2.48 -34.32 -11.84
N GLU A 447 -2.75 -34.23 -10.53
CA GLU A 447 -3.45 -35.30 -9.83
C GLU A 447 -4.75 -35.63 -10.58
N PRO A 448 -5.09 -36.92 -10.72
CA PRO A 448 -6.15 -37.36 -11.62
C PRO A 448 -7.51 -36.68 -11.36
N ASP A 449 -7.77 -36.20 -10.15
CA ASP A 449 -9.09 -35.72 -9.72
C ASP A 449 -9.24 -34.18 -9.76
N THR A 450 -8.26 -33.46 -10.31
CA THR A 450 -8.28 -32.00 -10.42
C THR A 450 -9.02 -31.49 -11.66
N LEU A 451 -9.52 -30.26 -11.55
CA LEU A 451 -10.26 -29.57 -12.60
C LEU A 451 -9.40 -29.34 -13.85
N ARG A 452 -9.92 -29.76 -15.01
CA ARG A 452 -9.28 -29.58 -16.33
C ARG A 452 -9.91 -28.46 -17.14
N GLU A 453 -11.22 -28.32 -17.06
CA GLU A 453 -11.96 -27.37 -17.90
C GLU A 453 -13.21 -26.90 -17.16
N ILE A 454 -13.49 -25.59 -17.26
CA ILE A 454 -14.78 -25.00 -16.96
C ILE A 454 -15.34 -24.51 -18.30
N ALA A 455 -16.60 -24.79 -18.58
CA ALA A 455 -17.28 -24.26 -19.74
C ALA A 455 -18.67 -23.75 -19.38
N VAL A 456 -19.10 -22.65 -19.99
CA VAL A 456 -20.50 -22.20 -19.93
C VAL A 456 -21.29 -22.78 -21.09
N MET A 457 -22.47 -23.31 -20.81
CA MET A 457 -23.37 -23.89 -21.80
C MET A 457 -24.30 -22.80 -22.32
N ARG A 458 -24.00 -22.24 -23.49
CA ARG A 458 -24.72 -21.09 -24.07
C ARG A 458 -26.08 -21.42 -24.67
N VAL A 459 -26.30 -22.69 -24.99
CA VAL A 459 -27.53 -23.14 -25.63
C VAL A 459 -28.31 -24.02 -24.65
N ARG A 460 -29.57 -23.66 -24.41
CA ARG A 460 -30.55 -24.52 -23.75
C ARG A 460 -31.66 -24.80 -24.76
N ALA A 461 -31.80 -26.06 -25.16
CA ALA A 461 -32.74 -26.51 -26.17
C ALA A 461 -33.53 -27.73 -25.68
N ALA A 462 -34.57 -28.10 -26.41
CA ALA A 462 -35.29 -29.35 -26.22
C ALA A 462 -35.10 -30.25 -27.45
N PRO A 463 -35.25 -31.57 -27.32
CA PRO A 463 -35.34 -32.43 -28.49
C PRO A 463 -36.54 -32.03 -29.37
N PHE A 464 -36.37 -32.11 -30.69
CA PHE A 464 -37.45 -31.89 -31.63
C PHE A 464 -38.61 -32.86 -31.33
N GLY A 465 -39.83 -32.31 -31.23
CA GLY A 465 -41.00 -33.07 -30.82
C GLY A 465 -41.38 -32.94 -29.34
N ALA A 466 -40.52 -32.38 -28.48
CA ALA A 466 -40.85 -32.22 -27.05
C ALA A 466 -42.15 -31.43 -26.81
N THR A 467 -42.43 -30.44 -27.66
CA THR A 467 -43.64 -29.59 -27.62
C THR A 467 -44.72 -30.03 -28.62
N ALA A 468 -44.51 -31.13 -29.36
CA ALA A 468 -45.48 -31.60 -30.34
C ALA A 468 -46.82 -31.93 -29.65
N PRO A 469 -47.98 -31.61 -30.22
CA PRO A 469 -49.26 -32.04 -29.65
C PRO A 469 -49.30 -33.57 -29.57
N GLN A 470 -50.08 -34.11 -28.63
CA GLN A 470 -50.38 -35.54 -28.63
C GLN A 470 -51.09 -35.94 -29.94
N LEU A 471 -50.86 -37.16 -30.40
CA LEU A 471 -51.46 -37.70 -31.62
C LEU A 471 -52.99 -37.73 -31.47
N PRO A 472 -53.76 -36.98 -32.27
CA PRO A 472 -55.22 -37.02 -32.18
C PRO A 472 -55.75 -38.36 -32.71
N VAL A 473 -56.50 -39.06 -31.86
CA VAL A 473 -57.31 -40.21 -32.24
C VAL A 473 -58.68 -39.72 -32.65
N GLN A 474 -59.06 -39.95 -33.91
CA GLN A 474 -60.27 -39.46 -34.54
C GLN A 474 -61.30 -40.58 -34.70
N ASP A 475 -62.59 -40.23 -34.60
CA ASP A 475 -63.68 -41.14 -34.98
C ASP A 475 -63.86 -41.21 -36.51
N GLY A 476 -64.74 -42.09 -36.98
CA GLY A 476 -65.07 -42.21 -38.41
C GLY A 476 -65.67 -40.94 -39.05
N ALA A 477 -65.97 -39.90 -38.26
CA ALA A 477 -66.41 -38.59 -38.73
C ALA A 477 -65.29 -37.53 -38.71
N GLY A 478 -64.04 -37.93 -38.43
CA GLY A 478 -62.87 -37.05 -38.38
C GLY A 478 -62.78 -36.17 -37.13
N ARG A 479 -63.62 -36.40 -36.11
CA ARG A 479 -63.58 -35.65 -34.85
C ARG A 479 -62.59 -36.29 -33.91
N THR A 480 -61.71 -35.50 -33.31
CA THR A 480 -60.80 -35.98 -32.25
C THR A 480 -61.61 -36.42 -31.04
N VAL A 481 -61.58 -37.73 -30.76
CA VAL A 481 -62.25 -38.36 -29.62
C VAL A 481 -61.29 -38.64 -28.47
N ARG A 482 -59.98 -38.70 -28.75
CA ARG A 482 -58.94 -38.97 -27.75
C ARG A 482 -57.58 -38.48 -28.24
N GLN A 483 -56.59 -38.45 -27.36
CA GLN A 483 -55.20 -38.23 -27.68
C GLN A 483 -54.36 -39.45 -27.29
N SER A 484 -53.39 -39.83 -28.12
CA SER A 484 -52.39 -40.87 -27.84
C SER A 484 -50.98 -40.30 -27.99
N ASP A 485 -49.97 -41.02 -27.55
CA ASP A 485 -48.59 -40.56 -27.74
C ASP A 485 -48.06 -40.91 -29.15
N TRP A 486 -46.99 -40.23 -29.56
CA TRP A 486 -46.27 -40.53 -30.80
C TRP A 486 -45.16 -41.55 -30.53
N PRO A 487 -44.88 -42.49 -31.45
CA PRO A 487 -43.62 -43.24 -31.41
C PRO A 487 -42.45 -42.32 -31.76
N LEU A 488 -41.24 -42.63 -31.28
CA LEU A 488 -40.02 -41.91 -31.69
C LEU A 488 -39.68 -42.14 -33.17
N THR A 489 -38.89 -41.25 -33.76
CA THR A 489 -38.41 -41.37 -35.14
C THR A 489 -37.73 -42.73 -35.37
N GLY A 490 -38.17 -43.46 -36.40
CA GLY A 490 -37.69 -44.83 -36.69
C GLY A 490 -38.43 -45.93 -35.92
N GLY A 491 -39.29 -45.59 -34.96
CA GLY A 491 -40.19 -46.50 -34.26
C GLY A 491 -41.63 -46.45 -34.79
N THR A 492 -42.43 -47.42 -34.37
CA THR A 492 -43.87 -47.52 -34.65
C THR A 492 -44.62 -47.85 -33.36
N LEU A 493 -45.88 -47.45 -33.28
CA LEU A 493 -46.77 -47.77 -32.17
C LEU A 493 -48.08 -48.32 -32.72
N THR A 494 -48.40 -49.56 -32.37
CA THR A 494 -49.71 -50.16 -32.66
C THR A 494 -50.51 -50.26 -31.36
N THR A 495 -51.64 -49.55 -31.27
CA THR A 495 -52.55 -49.63 -30.13
C THR A 495 -53.80 -50.44 -30.47
N VAL A 496 -54.18 -51.33 -29.55
CA VAL A 496 -55.41 -52.10 -29.54
C VAL A 496 -56.19 -51.66 -28.32
N ARG A 497 -57.37 -51.07 -28.51
CA ARG A 497 -58.23 -50.62 -27.41
C ARG A 497 -59.58 -51.31 -27.48
N VAL A 498 -59.93 -52.04 -26.42
CA VAL A 498 -61.22 -52.71 -26.27
C VAL A 498 -62.08 -51.91 -25.30
N VAL A 499 -63.12 -51.29 -25.82
CA VAL A 499 -64.08 -50.46 -25.08
C VAL A 499 -65.25 -51.32 -24.63
N HIS A 500 -65.59 -51.24 -23.35
CA HIS A 500 -66.71 -51.91 -22.72
C HIS A 500 -67.91 -50.97 -22.56
N ASP A 501 -69.08 -51.55 -22.32
CA ASP A 501 -70.31 -50.81 -22.02
C ASP A 501 -70.21 -50.01 -20.70
N THR A 502 -71.24 -49.23 -20.39
CA THR A 502 -71.28 -48.37 -19.19
C THR A 502 -71.36 -49.16 -17.88
N ALA A 503 -71.78 -50.43 -17.93
CA ALA A 503 -71.70 -51.37 -16.81
C ALA A 503 -70.27 -51.95 -16.64
N GLY A 504 -69.44 -51.87 -17.68
CA GLY A 504 -68.07 -52.37 -17.74
C GLY A 504 -67.99 -53.88 -17.90
N GLY A 505 -69.05 -54.53 -18.40
CA GLY A 505 -69.20 -55.98 -18.44
C GLY A 505 -69.02 -56.61 -19.83
N THR A 506 -69.30 -55.87 -20.90
CA THR A 506 -69.27 -56.42 -22.27
C THR A 506 -68.54 -55.48 -23.23
N ALA A 507 -67.63 -56.02 -24.06
CA ALA A 507 -66.92 -55.26 -25.08
C ALA A 507 -67.89 -54.82 -26.20
N VAL A 508 -68.00 -53.51 -26.43
CA VAL A 508 -68.92 -52.88 -27.41
C VAL A 508 -68.19 -52.32 -28.63
N ARG A 509 -66.88 -52.08 -28.53
CA ARG A 509 -66.08 -51.53 -29.63
C ARG A 509 -64.61 -51.91 -29.48
N ALA A 510 -63.96 -52.27 -30.58
CA ALA A 510 -62.51 -52.39 -30.67
C ALA A 510 -61.95 -51.29 -31.58
N GLU A 511 -60.98 -50.54 -31.07
CA GLU A 511 -60.31 -49.45 -31.78
C GLU A 511 -58.85 -49.84 -32.01
N PHE A 512 -58.34 -49.58 -33.21
CA PHE A 512 -57.00 -49.90 -33.62
C PHE A 512 -56.33 -48.66 -34.17
N THR A 513 -55.13 -48.36 -33.69
CA THR A 513 -54.30 -47.28 -34.24
C THR A 513 -52.92 -47.83 -34.56
N HIS A 514 -52.42 -47.58 -35.75
CA HIS A 514 -51.01 -47.77 -36.08
C HIS A 514 -50.40 -46.41 -36.41
N ALA A 515 -49.35 -46.03 -35.70
CA ALA A 515 -48.67 -44.75 -35.85
C ALA A 515 -47.17 -44.96 -36.10
N ASP A 516 -46.61 -44.06 -36.91
CA ASP A 516 -45.17 -43.81 -37.04
C ASP A 516 -44.91 -42.31 -36.79
N ALA A 517 -43.66 -41.88 -36.89
CA ALA A 517 -43.32 -40.47 -36.69
C ALA A 517 -43.93 -39.52 -37.75
N GLY A 518 -44.35 -40.04 -38.91
CA GLY A 518 -44.93 -39.27 -40.02
C GLY A 518 -46.46 -39.17 -40.01
N GLY A 519 -47.16 -40.08 -39.32
CA GLY A 519 -48.62 -40.04 -39.21
C GLY A 519 -49.23 -41.30 -38.57
N ALA A 520 -50.56 -41.35 -38.55
CA ALA A 520 -51.29 -42.50 -38.02
C ALA A 520 -52.41 -42.99 -38.95
N ARG A 521 -52.77 -44.26 -38.79
CA ARG A 521 -53.90 -44.93 -39.42
C ARG A 521 -54.78 -45.52 -38.32
N GLN A 522 -56.07 -45.31 -38.44
CA GLN A 522 -57.04 -45.68 -37.40
C GLN A 522 -58.16 -46.51 -38.02
N HIS A 523 -58.61 -47.51 -37.29
CA HIS A 523 -59.74 -48.34 -37.66
C HIS A 523 -60.57 -48.67 -36.42
N SER A 524 -61.89 -48.75 -36.56
CA SER A 524 -62.78 -49.05 -35.45
C SER A 524 -63.83 -50.06 -35.87
N VAL A 525 -64.05 -51.08 -35.05
CA VAL A 525 -65.01 -52.15 -35.28
C VAL A 525 -65.98 -52.19 -34.10
N ASN A 526 -67.28 -52.12 -34.37
CA ASN A 526 -68.30 -52.32 -33.34
C ASN A 526 -68.38 -53.81 -32.99
N LEU A 527 -68.55 -54.11 -31.70
CA LEU A 527 -68.68 -55.48 -31.19
C LEU A 527 -70.13 -55.73 -30.72
N PRO A 528 -70.66 -56.96 -30.85
CA PRO A 528 -69.97 -58.16 -31.32
C PRO A 528 -69.77 -58.18 -32.84
N ALA A 529 -68.64 -58.74 -33.28
CA ALA A 529 -68.32 -58.90 -34.70
C ALA A 529 -67.91 -60.35 -34.98
N ASP A 530 -68.45 -60.92 -36.06
CA ASP A 530 -67.92 -62.15 -36.64
C ASP A 530 -66.46 -61.91 -37.08
N SER A 531 -65.67 -62.99 -37.23
CA SER A 531 -64.26 -62.91 -37.64
C SER A 531 -64.07 -61.94 -38.82
N THR A 532 -63.49 -60.77 -38.56
CA THR A 532 -63.36 -59.67 -39.54
C THR A 532 -61.89 -59.32 -39.70
N THR A 533 -61.46 -59.12 -40.95
CA THR A 533 -60.09 -58.71 -41.29
C THR A 533 -60.12 -57.34 -41.97
N PHE A 534 -59.24 -56.43 -41.56
CA PHE A 534 -59.13 -55.09 -42.14
C PHE A 534 -57.66 -54.63 -42.22
N GLU A 535 -57.40 -53.68 -43.11
CA GLU A 535 -56.08 -53.06 -43.27
C GLU A 535 -55.86 -51.95 -42.23
N LEU A 536 -54.67 -51.90 -41.64
CA LEU A 536 -54.25 -50.89 -40.66
C LEU A 536 -52.79 -50.50 -40.94
N GLY A 537 -52.60 -49.47 -41.77
CA GLY A 537 -51.27 -49.02 -42.16
C GLY A 537 -50.59 -50.00 -43.13
N PRO A 538 -49.35 -50.46 -42.85
CA PRO A 538 -48.63 -51.38 -43.74
C PRO A 538 -48.99 -52.86 -43.57
N GLY A 539 -49.86 -53.21 -42.61
CA GLY A 539 -50.33 -54.58 -42.40
C GLY A 539 -51.84 -54.67 -42.17
N SER A 540 -52.31 -55.85 -41.78
CA SER A 540 -53.73 -56.14 -41.51
C SER A 540 -53.95 -56.69 -40.10
N VAL A 541 -55.17 -56.54 -39.59
CA VAL A 541 -55.59 -57.08 -38.30
C VAL A 541 -56.76 -58.03 -38.54
N GLN A 542 -56.69 -59.23 -37.97
CA GLN A 542 -57.84 -60.14 -37.86
C GLN A 542 -58.42 -60.06 -36.44
N LEU A 543 -59.66 -59.64 -36.33
CA LEU A 543 -60.38 -59.54 -35.06
C LEU A 543 -61.40 -60.67 -34.94
N THR A 544 -61.35 -61.41 -33.83
CA THR A 544 -62.28 -62.50 -33.51
C THR A 544 -62.73 -62.42 -32.06
N GLN A 545 -64.00 -62.70 -31.79
CA GLN A 545 -64.51 -62.91 -30.43
C GLN A 545 -64.62 -64.41 -30.11
N ARG A 546 -64.02 -64.88 -29.01
CA ARG A 546 -64.03 -66.30 -28.59
C ARG A 546 -64.62 -66.41 -27.17
N GLY A 547 -65.67 -67.22 -26.96
CA GLY A 547 -66.26 -67.42 -25.62
C GLY A 547 -67.72 -67.85 -25.64
N THR A 548 -68.35 -67.95 -24.46
CA THR A 548 -69.78 -68.29 -24.27
C THR A 548 -70.68 -67.06 -24.45
N GLU A 549 -71.94 -67.27 -24.88
CA GLU A 549 -72.93 -66.19 -25.06
C GLU A 549 -73.02 -65.30 -23.80
N GLY A 550 -72.59 -64.04 -23.93
CA GLY A 550 -72.66 -63.01 -22.89
C GLY A 550 -71.34 -62.33 -22.55
N TYR A 551 -70.20 -63.04 -22.62
CA TYR A 551 -68.88 -62.53 -22.21
C TYR A 551 -67.73 -63.07 -23.10
N PRO A 552 -67.67 -62.75 -24.40
CA PRO A 552 -66.61 -63.25 -25.27
C PRO A 552 -65.28 -62.49 -25.08
N ASP A 553 -64.18 -63.23 -25.08
CA ASP A 553 -62.82 -62.67 -25.13
C ASP A 553 -62.57 -62.06 -26.50
N THR A 554 -61.89 -60.91 -26.53
CA THR A 554 -61.55 -60.20 -27.76
C THR A 554 -60.12 -60.57 -28.17
N VAL A 555 -59.98 -61.21 -29.33
CA VAL A 555 -58.68 -61.65 -29.88
C VAL A 555 -58.37 -60.86 -31.15
N ALA A 556 -57.30 -60.08 -31.11
CA ALA A 556 -56.77 -59.35 -32.25
C ALA A 556 -55.43 -59.94 -32.69
N GLU A 557 -55.40 -60.55 -33.87
CA GLU A 557 -54.19 -61.06 -34.50
C GLU A 557 -53.62 -59.99 -35.45
N LEU A 558 -52.48 -59.41 -35.07
CA LEU A 558 -51.75 -58.43 -35.88
C LEU A 558 -50.87 -59.17 -36.90
N ARG A 559 -51.13 -58.99 -38.20
CA ARG A 559 -50.48 -59.73 -39.29
C ARG A 559 -49.27 -58.98 -39.88
N PRO A 560 -48.45 -59.60 -40.76
CA PRO A 560 -47.23 -58.99 -41.28
C PRO A 560 -47.44 -57.58 -41.85
N GLY A 561 -46.53 -56.67 -41.50
CA GLY A 561 -46.69 -55.22 -41.68
C GLY A 561 -47.03 -54.49 -40.38
N LEU A 562 -47.53 -55.20 -39.37
CA LEU A 562 -47.68 -54.75 -37.98
C LEU A 562 -46.78 -55.58 -37.04
N PRO A 563 -46.64 -55.22 -35.76
CA PRO A 563 -46.01 -56.07 -34.75
C PRO A 563 -46.73 -57.42 -34.69
N ALA A 564 -46.14 -58.49 -35.25
CA ALA A 564 -46.81 -59.77 -35.45
C ALA A 564 -47.09 -60.48 -34.12
N ARG A 565 -48.17 -60.08 -33.45
CA ARG A 565 -48.57 -60.47 -32.10
C ARG A 565 -50.07 -60.68 -32.05
N THR A 566 -50.49 -61.64 -31.23
CA THR A 566 -51.90 -61.89 -30.94
C THR A 566 -52.21 -61.29 -29.58
N VAL A 567 -53.07 -60.27 -29.55
CA VAL A 567 -53.55 -59.62 -28.33
C VAL A 567 -54.89 -60.21 -27.95
N THR A 568 -54.97 -60.84 -26.79
CA THR A 568 -56.19 -61.38 -26.21
C THR A 568 -56.57 -60.56 -24.98
N VAL A 569 -57.78 -60.01 -24.97
CA VAL A 569 -58.36 -59.33 -23.81
C VAL A 569 -59.53 -60.16 -23.33
N THR A 570 -59.44 -60.70 -22.12
CA THR A 570 -60.52 -61.49 -21.55
C THR A 570 -61.70 -60.62 -21.14
N ALA A 571 -62.90 -61.19 -21.08
CA ALA A 571 -64.02 -60.51 -20.46
C ALA A 571 -63.69 -60.15 -18.97
N PRO A 572 -64.14 -58.98 -18.49
CA PRO A 572 -63.91 -58.56 -17.11
C PRO A 572 -64.65 -59.46 -16.11
N GLY A 573 -63.97 -59.91 -15.06
CA GLY A 573 -64.54 -60.69 -13.97
C GLY A 573 -65.46 -59.87 -13.06
N ALA A 574 -66.11 -60.51 -12.08
CA ALA A 574 -67.08 -59.87 -11.19
C ALA A 574 -66.52 -58.66 -10.38
N GLY A 575 -65.19 -58.60 -10.19
CA GLY A 575 -64.48 -57.49 -9.56
C GLY A 575 -63.96 -56.41 -10.52
N GLY A 576 -64.19 -56.55 -11.83
CA GLY A 576 -63.64 -55.68 -12.87
C GLY A 576 -62.18 -55.98 -13.22
N GLU A 577 -61.59 -57.07 -12.73
CA GLU A 577 -60.26 -57.51 -13.17
C GLU A 577 -60.36 -58.25 -14.50
N LEU A 578 -59.38 -58.06 -15.38
CA LEU A 578 -59.28 -58.73 -16.67
C LEU A 578 -57.84 -59.12 -16.98
N ALA A 579 -57.69 -60.16 -17.80
CA ALA A 579 -56.38 -60.59 -18.28
C ALA A 579 -56.13 -60.06 -19.70
N VAL A 580 -54.97 -59.46 -19.89
CA VAL A 580 -54.41 -59.12 -21.19
C VAL A 580 -53.27 -60.10 -21.47
N THR A 581 -53.39 -60.85 -22.56
CA THR A 581 -52.34 -61.76 -23.04
C THR A 581 -51.85 -61.27 -24.40
N VAL A 582 -50.55 -61.00 -24.49
CA VAL A 582 -49.87 -60.74 -25.77
C VAL A 582 -48.98 -61.93 -26.08
N ASP A 583 -49.24 -62.59 -27.20
CA ASP A 583 -48.54 -63.82 -27.62
C ASP A 583 -47.87 -63.62 -28.99
N GLY A 584 -46.79 -64.36 -29.28
CA GLY A 584 -46.03 -64.23 -30.52
C GLY A 584 -45.15 -65.45 -30.81
N ALA A 585 -44.85 -65.69 -32.09
CA ALA A 585 -44.11 -66.88 -32.51
C ALA A 585 -42.66 -66.98 -31.95
N GLU A 586 -42.07 -65.86 -31.52
CA GLU A 586 -40.66 -65.75 -31.09
C GLU A 586 -40.48 -65.41 -29.60
N ALA A 587 -41.56 -65.18 -28.85
CA ALA A 587 -41.53 -64.85 -27.41
C ALA A 587 -42.72 -65.52 -26.70
N GLY A 588 -42.49 -66.09 -25.50
CA GLY A 588 -43.56 -66.74 -24.72
C GLY A 588 -44.64 -65.75 -24.26
N PRO A 589 -45.88 -66.20 -24.01
CA PRO A 589 -47.02 -65.31 -23.80
C PRO A 589 -46.86 -64.40 -22.58
N LEU A 590 -46.94 -63.09 -22.80
CA LEU A 590 -46.97 -62.08 -21.75
C LEU A 590 -48.40 -61.88 -21.26
N THR A 591 -48.71 -62.34 -20.04
CA THR A 591 -50.04 -62.20 -19.44
C THR A 591 -50.02 -61.31 -18.22
N TRP A 592 -50.89 -60.29 -18.22
CA TRP A 592 -51.09 -59.40 -17.09
C TRP A 592 -52.55 -59.38 -16.66
N THR A 593 -52.79 -59.48 -15.36
CA THR A 593 -54.10 -59.23 -14.74
C THR A 593 -54.14 -57.78 -14.28
N LEU A 594 -55.13 -57.03 -14.76
CA LEU A 594 -55.25 -55.58 -14.54
C LEU A 594 -56.56 -55.26 -13.81
N ALA A 595 -56.45 -54.66 -12.62
CA ALA A 595 -57.58 -54.03 -11.94
C ALA A 595 -57.92 -52.67 -12.59
N PRO A 596 -59.13 -52.12 -12.41
CA PRO A 596 -59.48 -50.78 -12.92
C PRO A 596 -58.53 -49.71 -12.38
N GLY A 597 -57.83 -49.00 -13.27
CA GLY A 597 -56.80 -48.02 -12.93
C GLY A 597 -55.37 -48.55 -13.03
N ASP A 598 -55.16 -49.85 -13.17
CA ASP A 598 -53.83 -50.44 -13.31
C ASP A 598 -53.23 -50.13 -14.69
N GLU A 599 -51.92 -49.86 -14.67
CA GLU A 599 -51.08 -49.77 -15.86
C GLU A 599 -49.86 -50.68 -15.66
N ARG A 600 -49.55 -51.49 -16.68
CA ARG A 600 -48.39 -52.37 -16.72
C ARG A 600 -47.64 -52.11 -18.01
N GLN A 601 -46.32 -52.21 -17.93
CA GLN A 601 -45.45 -52.12 -19.09
C GLN A 601 -44.31 -53.12 -18.96
N GLY A 602 -43.81 -53.61 -20.10
CA GLY A 602 -42.69 -54.53 -20.13
C GLY A 602 -42.32 -54.99 -21.53
N PRO A 603 -41.10 -55.54 -21.70
CA PRO A 603 -40.62 -56.05 -22.98
C PRO A 603 -41.30 -57.38 -23.37
N HIS A 604 -41.53 -57.58 -24.66
CA HIS A 604 -42.04 -58.84 -25.24
C HIS A 604 -41.39 -59.13 -26.59
N GLY A 605 -40.25 -59.84 -26.56
CA GLY A 605 -39.33 -59.91 -27.70
C GLY A 605 -38.71 -58.54 -27.96
N ASP A 606 -38.69 -58.09 -29.21
CA ASP A 606 -38.15 -56.78 -29.62
C ASP A 606 -39.15 -55.61 -29.42
N TYR A 607 -40.32 -55.86 -28.83
CA TYR A 607 -41.36 -54.84 -28.64
C TYR A 607 -41.47 -54.42 -27.18
N GLN A 608 -41.79 -53.15 -26.95
CA GLN A 608 -42.27 -52.68 -25.65
C GLN A 608 -43.79 -52.72 -25.64
N VAL A 609 -44.36 -53.45 -24.67
CA VAL A 609 -45.80 -53.59 -24.51
C VAL A 609 -46.23 -52.77 -23.31
N THR A 610 -47.29 -51.99 -23.48
CA THR A 610 -47.99 -51.25 -22.43
C THR A 610 -49.42 -51.76 -22.39
N ALA A 611 -49.97 -51.99 -21.21
CA ALA A 611 -51.36 -52.37 -21.03
C ALA A 611 -51.96 -51.57 -19.88
N ARG A 612 -53.05 -50.86 -20.16
CA ARG A 612 -53.72 -49.96 -19.21
C ARG A 612 -55.20 -50.29 -19.14
N HIS A 613 -55.72 -50.43 -17.92
CA HIS A 613 -57.15 -50.55 -17.68
C HIS A 613 -57.72 -49.21 -17.20
N VAL A 614 -58.50 -48.54 -18.05
CA VAL A 614 -59.07 -47.21 -17.79
C VAL A 614 -60.26 -47.30 -16.84
N ALA A 615 -60.21 -46.55 -15.73
CA ALA A 615 -61.26 -46.51 -14.70
C ALA A 615 -62.54 -45.79 -15.16
N ARG A 616 -63.68 -46.09 -14.49
CA ARG A 616 -65.10 -45.80 -14.86
C ARG A 616 -65.52 -44.33 -15.09
N THR A 617 -64.60 -43.36 -15.10
CA THR A 617 -64.89 -41.95 -15.43
C THR A 617 -64.79 -41.65 -16.93
N GLU A 618 -64.23 -42.56 -17.71
CA GLU A 618 -64.31 -42.67 -19.17
C GLU A 618 -65.02 -43.99 -19.52
N PRO A 619 -65.53 -44.23 -20.75
CA PRO A 619 -66.02 -45.57 -21.09
C PRO A 619 -64.94 -46.61 -20.76
N ALA A 620 -65.27 -47.58 -19.90
CA ALA A 620 -64.34 -48.54 -19.35
C ALA A 620 -63.63 -49.27 -20.50
N ALA A 621 -62.30 -49.18 -20.56
CA ALA A 621 -61.55 -49.68 -21.71
C ALA A 621 -60.22 -50.25 -21.29
N VAL A 622 -59.77 -51.25 -22.05
CA VAL A 622 -58.42 -51.80 -21.94
C VAL A 622 -57.66 -51.35 -23.16
N GLU A 623 -56.53 -50.71 -22.94
CA GLU A 623 -55.64 -50.26 -24.01
C GLU A 623 -54.33 -51.03 -23.94
N ILE A 624 -53.91 -51.57 -25.08
CA ILE A 624 -52.67 -52.28 -25.26
C ILE A 624 -51.86 -51.56 -26.34
N GLY A 625 -50.73 -50.97 -25.98
CA GLY A 625 -49.78 -50.37 -26.93
C GLY A 625 -48.58 -51.29 -27.16
N ILE A 626 -48.29 -51.63 -28.41
CA ILE A 626 -47.12 -52.39 -28.82
C ILE A 626 -46.22 -51.47 -29.64
N ALA A 627 -45.10 -51.06 -29.06
CA ALA A 627 -44.15 -50.13 -29.66
C ALA A 627 -42.87 -50.82 -30.12
N THR A 628 -42.31 -50.42 -31.25
CA THR A 628 -40.96 -50.80 -31.67
C THR A 628 -39.93 -49.77 -31.22
N PRO A 629 -38.74 -50.20 -30.77
CA PRO A 629 -37.64 -49.30 -30.52
C PRO A 629 -37.15 -48.63 -31.81
N ALA A 630 -36.62 -47.43 -31.68
CA ALA A 630 -35.94 -46.75 -32.76
C ALA A 630 -34.65 -47.48 -33.15
N ASP A 631 -34.27 -47.38 -34.43
CA ASP A 631 -33.06 -47.98 -35.00
C ASP A 631 -31.82 -47.57 -34.20
N PRO A 632 -30.84 -48.47 -33.96
CA PRO A 632 -29.64 -48.17 -33.18
C PRO A 632 -28.88 -46.92 -33.66
N GLU A 633 -28.83 -46.68 -34.97
CA GLU A 633 -28.15 -45.52 -35.56
C GLU A 633 -28.79 -44.18 -35.17
N THR A 634 -30.09 -44.16 -34.86
CA THR A 634 -30.82 -42.96 -34.44
C THR A 634 -30.56 -42.60 -32.97
N ARG A 635 -30.05 -43.52 -32.16
CA ARG A 635 -29.79 -43.32 -30.71
C ARG A 635 -28.63 -42.37 -30.42
N ASN A 636 -27.77 -42.13 -31.41
CA ASN A 636 -26.68 -41.16 -31.36
C ASN A 636 -27.05 -39.84 -32.06
N VAL A 637 -28.26 -39.73 -32.62
CA VAL A 637 -28.71 -38.52 -33.31
C VAL A 637 -29.68 -37.76 -32.41
N LEU A 638 -29.35 -36.52 -32.10
CA LEU A 638 -30.18 -35.62 -31.31
C LEU A 638 -30.59 -34.43 -32.18
N ARG A 639 -31.87 -34.37 -32.51
CA ARG A 639 -32.47 -33.25 -33.26
C ARG A 639 -32.98 -32.21 -32.27
N LEU A 640 -32.58 -30.96 -32.43
CA LEU A 640 -33.02 -29.85 -31.58
C LEU A 640 -34.27 -29.17 -32.16
N ASP A 641 -35.06 -28.56 -31.28
CA ASP A 641 -36.29 -27.85 -31.60
C ASP A 641 -36.10 -26.55 -32.40
N ALA A 642 -34.90 -25.96 -32.35
CA ALA A 642 -34.53 -24.76 -33.10
C ALA A 642 -33.13 -24.87 -33.74
N VAL A 643 -32.82 -23.93 -34.63
CA VAL A 643 -31.49 -23.80 -35.27
C VAL A 643 -30.54 -23.08 -34.32
N HIS A 644 -29.44 -23.74 -33.99
CA HIS A 644 -28.37 -23.26 -33.12
C HIS A 644 -27.01 -23.35 -33.83
N ASP A 645 -26.59 -22.26 -34.45
CA ASP A 645 -25.35 -22.20 -35.25
C ASP A 645 -24.07 -22.12 -34.39
N THR A 646 -24.21 -21.87 -33.08
CA THR A 646 -23.09 -21.76 -32.13
C THR A 646 -22.62 -23.12 -31.59
N VAL A 647 -23.34 -24.21 -31.86
CA VAL A 647 -22.94 -25.56 -31.44
C VAL A 647 -21.94 -26.12 -32.44
N ALA A 648 -20.67 -26.26 -32.02
CA ALA A 648 -19.59 -26.72 -32.87
C ALA A 648 -19.29 -28.22 -32.72
N VAL A 649 -18.78 -28.85 -33.78
CA VAL A 649 -18.17 -30.20 -33.70
C VAL A 649 -17.00 -30.19 -32.72
N GLY A 650 -16.92 -31.22 -31.87
CA GLY A 650 -15.93 -31.33 -30.78
C GLY A 650 -16.37 -30.68 -29.46
N SER A 651 -17.39 -29.80 -29.48
CA SER A 651 -17.94 -29.21 -28.26
C SER A 651 -18.65 -30.25 -27.40
N ARG A 652 -18.71 -29.98 -26.09
CA ARG A 652 -19.42 -30.83 -25.13
C ARG A 652 -20.89 -30.47 -25.07
N ILE A 653 -21.69 -31.48 -24.77
CA ILE A 653 -23.14 -31.38 -24.58
C ILE A 653 -23.55 -32.19 -23.35
N VAL A 654 -24.55 -31.69 -22.64
CA VAL A 654 -25.20 -32.40 -21.54
C VAL A 654 -26.69 -32.54 -21.85
N VAL A 655 -27.19 -33.77 -21.85
CA VAL A 655 -28.61 -34.08 -22.00
C VAL A 655 -29.13 -34.55 -20.65
N GLU A 656 -30.06 -33.79 -20.06
CA GLU A 656 -30.74 -34.14 -18.81
C GLU A 656 -32.11 -34.73 -19.14
N ARG A 657 -32.39 -35.95 -18.66
CA ARG A 657 -33.62 -36.70 -18.91
C ARG A 657 -34.29 -37.05 -17.56
N PRO A 658 -35.08 -36.13 -16.98
CA PRO A 658 -35.68 -36.35 -15.67
C PRO A 658 -36.61 -37.56 -15.70
N GLY A 659 -36.43 -38.48 -14.74
CA GLY A 659 -37.25 -39.69 -14.60
C GLY A 659 -36.78 -40.91 -15.40
N LYS A 660 -35.71 -40.83 -16.20
CA LYS A 660 -35.13 -42.01 -16.89
C LYS A 660 -34.58 -43.02 -15.88
N GLY A 661 -35.04 -44.28 -16.00
CA GLY A 661 -34.67 -45.40 -15.13
C GLY A 661 -35.27 -45.35 -13.72
N ALA A 662 -36.22 -44.46 -13.44
CA ALA A 662 -36.94 -44.43 -12.17
C ALA A 662 -38.12 -45.45 -12.16
N GLU A 663 -38.47 -45.97 -10.97
CA GLU A 663 -39.45 -47.06 -10.80
C GLU A 663 -40.85 -46.72 -11.35
N ASP A 664 -41.29 -45.47 -11.19
CA ASP A 664 -42.53 -44.90 -11.75
C ASP A 664 -42.25 -43.87 -12.88
N GLY A 665 -41.11 -43.99 -13.56
CA GLY A 665 -40.61 -43.02 -14.54
C GLY A 665 -40.52 -43.52 -15.98
N ILE A 666 -39.57 -42.96 -16.74
CA ILE A 666 -39.28 -43.36 -18.11
C ILE A 666 -38.46 -44.66 -18.08
N PRO A 667 -38.92 -45.76 -18.70
CA PRO A 667 -38.22 -47.05 -18.66
C PRO A 667 -36.80 -47.00 -19.25
N GLY A 668 -35.89 -47.84 -18.76
CA GLY A 668 -34.56 -48.06 -19.33
C GLY A 668 -33.40 -47.76 -18.36
N ASP A 669 -32.21 -47.51 -18.92
CA ASP A 669 -30.97 -47.32 -18.16
C ASP A 669 -30.97 -45.98 -17.40
N ALA A 670 -30.89 -46.03 -16.06
CA ALA A 670 -30.77 -44.85 -15.21
C ALA A 670 -29.49 -44.02 -15.50
N GLY A 671 -28.45 -44.63 -16.07
CA GLY A 671 -27.25 -43.93 -16.54
C GLY A 671 -27.53 -42.91 -17.65
N LEU A 672 -28.64 -43.05 -18.38
CA LEU A 672 -29.08 -42.10 -19.41
C LEU A 672 -29.92 -40.93 -18.86
N ALA A 673 -30.19 -40.90 -17.55
CA ALA A 673 -30.85 -39.76 -16.91
C ALA A 673 -30.04 -38.46 -17.04
N ARG A 674 -28.71 -38.58 -17.17
CA ARG A 674 -27.83 -37.46 -17.49
C ARG A 674 -26.66 -37.93 -18.33
N VAL A 675 -26.67 -37.58 -19.61
CA VAL A 675 -25.63 -37.95 -20.57
C VAL A 675 -24.73 -36.74 -20.84
N SER A 676 -23.43 -36.89 -20.61
CA SER A 676 -22.43 -35.88 -20.99
C SER A 676 -21.50 -36.46 -22.05
N THR A 677 -21.60 -35.97 -23.28
CA THR A 677 -20.85 -36.50 -24.43
C THR A 677 -20.30 -35.37 -25.31
N ARG A 678 -19.65 -35.73 -26.43
CA ARG A 678 -19.14 -34.81 -27.44
C ARG A 678 -19.94 -34.89 -28.72
N VAL A 679 -20.08 -33.74 -29.38
CA VAL A 679 -20.67 -33.64 -30.71
C VAL A 679 -19.65 -34.07 -31.76
N THR A 680 -19.96 -35.08 -32.57
CA THR A 680 -19.11 -35.59 -33.66
C THR A 680 -19.55 -35.08 -35.03
N GLY A 681 -20.79 -34.60 -35.15
CA GLY A 681 -21.34 -34.03 -36.38
C GLY A 681 -22.46 -33.04 -36.09
N THR A 682 -22.61 -32.02 -36.94
CA THR A 682 -23.67 -31.01 -36.85
C THR A 682 -24.20 -30.69 -38.23
N ARG A 683 -25.52 -30.62 -38.41
CA ARG A 683 -26.14 -30.08 -39.63
C ARG A 683 -27.48 -29.43 -39.33
N THR A 684 -27.86 -28.44 -40.13
CA THR A 684 -29.22 -27.88 -40.10
C THR A 684 -30.14 -28.72 -40.97
N ALA A 685 -31.27 -29.17 -40.42
CA ALA A 685 -32.23 -29.99 -41.13
C ALA A 685 -33.67 -29.49 -40.90
N ALA A 686 -34.55 -29.75 -41.86
CA ALA A 686 -35.99 -29.54 -41.72
C ALA A 686 -36.66 -30.89 -41.40
N TYR A 687 -37.56 -30.88 -40.41
CA TYR A 687 -38.26 -32.06 -39.91
C TYR A 687 -39.76 -31.88 -40.14
N ALA A 688 -40.44 -32.97 -40.50
CA ALA A 688 -41.89 -33.02 -40.67
C ALA A 688 -42.41 -34.30 -40.00
N GLU A 689 -42.33 -34.33 -38.67
CA GLU A 689 -42.64 -35.48 -37.83
C GLU A 689 -43.50 -35.02 -36.63
N PHE A 690 -44.26 -35.94 -36.01
CA PHE A 690 -45.12 -35.68 -34.85
C PHE A 690 -46.22 -34.63 -35.08
N GLY A 691 -46.69 -34.50 -36.33
CA GLY A 691 -47.72 -33.52 -36.70
C GLY A 691 -47.25 -32.06 -36.68
N ILE A 692 -45.94 -31.83 -36.59
CA ILE A 692 -45.32 -30.50 -36.63
C ILE A 692 -44.25 -30.43 -37.73
N THR A 693 -44.08 -29.24 -38.30
CA THR A 693 -42.99 -28.95 -39.22
C THR A 693 -42.07 -27.90 -38.61
N GLY A 694 -40.77 -28.16 -38.60
CA GLY A 694 -39.80 -27.24 -38.03
C GLY A 694 -38.43 -27.37 -38.68
N ARG A 695 -37.55 -26.42 -38.40
CA ARG A 695 -36.14 -26.46 -38.81
C ARG A 695 -35.29 -26.35 -37.57
N GLY A 696 -34.33 -27.25 -37.40
CA GLY A 696 -33.46 -27.28 -36.22
C GLY A 696 -32.06 -27.81 -36.52
N THR A 697 -31.22 -27.80 -35.49
CA THR A 697 -29.88 -28.38 -35.54
C THR A 697 -29.95 -29.88 -35.21
N GLU A 698 -29.44 -30.71 -36.11
CA GLU A 698 -29.20 -32.13 -35.87
C GLU A 698 -27.76 -32.34 -35.42
N LEU A 699 -27.61 -32.99 -34.27
CA LEU A 699 -26.33 -33.33 -33.66
C LEU A 699 -26.10 -34.83 -33.73
N THR A 700 -24.93 -35.24 -34.20
CA THR A 700 -24.42 -36.60 -34.03
C THR A 700 -23.55 -36.64 -32.79
N LEU A 701 -23.83 -37.55 -31.87
CA LEU A 701 -23.16 -37.68 -30.57
C LEU A 701 -22.21 -38.88 -30.56
N ALA A 702 -21.10 -38.74 -29.83
CA ALA A 702 -20.13 -39.83 -29.66
C ALA A 702 -20.74 -41.03 -28.91
N ASP A 703 -21.56 -40.75 -27.89
CA ASP A 703 -22.25 -41.75 -27.08
C ASP A 703 -23.77 -41.68 -27.32
N PRO A 704 -24.49 -42.82 -27.24
CA PRO A 704 -25.94 -42.83 -27.39
C PRO A 704 -26.62 -42.07 -26.24
N TRP A 705 -27.68 -41.32 -26.55
CA TRP A 705 -28.51 -40.63 -25.55
C TRP A 705 -29.87 -41.30 -25.32
N LEU A 706 -30.18 -42.31 -26.13
CA LEU A 706 -31.35 -43.18 -26.06
C LEU A 706 -30.95 -44.65 -25.95
N ASP A 707 -31.80 -45.48 -25.35
CA ASP A 707 -31.67 -46.95 -25.33
C ASP A 707 -32.84 -47.65 -26.05
N ALA A 708 -32.90 -48.98 -25.99
CA ALA A 708 -33.96 -49.77 -26.61
C ALA A 708 -35.33 -49.65 -25.91
N HIS A 709 -35.41 -49.02 -24.74
CA HIS A 709 -36.67 -48.79 -24.02
C HIS A 709 -37.28 -47.43 -24.36
N ASP A 710 -36.52 -46.56 -25.01
CA ASP A 710 -36.99 -45.30 -25.56
C ASP A 710 -37.77 -45.54 -26.85
N THR A 711 -39.10 -45.69 -26.72
CA THR A 711 -40.01 -46.00 -27.82
C THR A 711 -41.03 -44.90 -28.11
N LEU A 712 -41.40 -44.11 -27.10
CA LEU A 712 -42.44 -43.09 -27.18
C LEU A 712 -41.87 -41.68 -27.05
N LEU A 713 -42.55 -40.71 -27.65
CA LEU A 713 -42.16 -39.30 -27.61
C LEU A 713 -42.19 -38.75 -26.18
N SER A 714 -43.14 -39.19 -25.34
CA SER A 714 -43.16 -38.87 -23.90
C SER A 714 -41.86 -39.20 -23.16
N HIS A 715 -41.09 -40.20 -23.62
CA HIS A 715 -39.81 -40.57 -23.01
C HIS A 715 -38.70 -39.52 -23.20
N ILE A 716 -38.90 -38.55 -24.10
CA ILE A 716 -37.93 -37.47 -24.37
C ILE A 716 -38.51 -36.06 -24.17
N ARG A 717 -39.83 -35.92 -23.97
CA ARG A 717 -40.48 -34.60 -23.79
C ARG A 717 -39.94 -33.80 -22.61
N GLY A 718 -39.55 -34.49 -21.54
CA GLY A 718 -38.95 -33.86 -20.36
C GLY A 718 -37.46 -33.54 -20.51
N ALA A 719 -36.82 -33.94 -21.63
CA ALA A 719 -35.38 -33.82 -21.78
C ALA A 719 -34.95 -32.38 -22.07
N VAL A 720 -33.88 -31.94 -21.41
CA VAL A 720 -33.26 -30.64 -21.59
C VAL A 720 -31.86 -30.83 -22.14
N VAL A 721 -31.53 -30.10 -23.20
CA VAL A 721 -30.23 -30.16 -23.86
C VAL A 721 -29.46 -28.89 -23.56
N HIS A 722 -28.31 -29.03 -22.91
CA HIS A 722 -27.34 -27.98 -22.69
C HIS A 722 -26.18 -28.15 -23.68
N ALA A 723 -26.01 -27.21 -24.60
CA ALA A 723 -25.02 -27.26 -25.68
C ALA A 723 -24.29 -25.90 -25.82
N GLY A 724 -23.40 -25.80 -26.82
CA GLY A 724 -22.64 -24.57 -27.08
C GLY A 724 -21.66 -24.27 -25.93
N ALA A 725 -20.87 -25.27 -25.54
CA ALA A 725 -19.87 -25.12 -24.49
C ALA A 725 -18.79 -24.11 -24.90
N GLU A 726 -18.69 -23.01 -24.15
CA GLU A 726 -17.67 -21.98 -24.29
C GLU A 726 -16.71 -22.06 -23.09
N SER A 727 -15.41 -22.19 -23.36
CA SER A 727 -14.40 -22.39 -22.31
C SER A 727 -14.18 -21.14 -21.45
N LEU A 728 -14.15 -21.33 -20.13
CA LEU A 728 -13.85 -20.31 -19.13
C LEU A 728 -12.52 -20.63 -18.42
N PRO A 729 -11.44 -19.88 -18.66
CA PRO A 729 -10.17 -20.11 -17.98
C PRO A 729 -10.33 -19.88 -16.46
N PRO A 730 -9.88 -20.81 -15.60
CA PRO A 730 -9.92 -20.62 -14.15
C PRO A 730 -9.08 -19.41 -13.72
N GLY A 731 -9.67 -18.51 -12.91
CA GLY A 731 -8.99 -17.34 -12.35
C GLY A 731 -8.42 -17.64 -10.96
N GLY A 732 -7.36 -16.92 -10.59
CA GLY A 732 -6.75 -17.06 -9.27
C GLY A 732 -7.65 -16.56 -8.14
N GLU A 733 -7.54 -17.15 -6.95
CA GLU A 733 -8.16 -16.71 -5.69
C GLU A 733 -7.37 -15.61 -5.00
N PRO A 734 -8.03 -14.65 -4.33
CA PRO A 734 -7.36 -13.59 -3.59
C PRO A 734 -6.51 -14.13 -2.42
N LEU A 735 -5.29 -13.61 -2.30
CA LEU A 735 -4.40 -13.81 -1.16
C LEU A 735 -4.81 -12.82 -0.05
N GLY A 736 -5.32 -13.33 1.06
CA GLY A 736 -5.82 -12.51 2.16
C GLY A 736 -4.76 -12.04 3.18
N ALA A 737 -3.51 -12.49 3.07
CA ALA A 737 -2.44 -12.10 3.99
C ALA A 737 -1.83 -10.77 3.57
N ASP A 738 -1.62 -9.86 4.52
CA ASP A 738 -0.92 -8.59 4.29
C ASP A 738 0.56 -8.80 3.92
N VAL A 739 1.22 -7.73 3.51
CA VAL A 739 2.65 -7.75 3.14
C VAL A 739 3.46 -7.25 4.32
N ALA A 740 4.34 -8.09 4.87
CA ALA A 740 5.19 -7.80 6.01
C ALA A 740 6.47 -8.66 5.96
N GLY A 741 7.38 -8.43 6.90
CA GLY A 741 8.61 -9.21 7.03
C GLY A 741 9.62 -8.86 5.93
N ASP A 742 10.52 -9.79 5.62
CA ASP A 742 11.61 -9.59 4.67
C ASP A 742 11.31 -10.16 3.27
N THR A 743 10.12 -10.71 3.04
CA THR A 743 9.83 -11.45 1.80
C THR A 743 8.64 -10.83 1.05
N ILE A 744 8.87 -10.47 -0.22
CA ILE A 744 7.84 -9.94 -1.12
C ILE A 744 7.68 -10.88 -2.30
N GLU A 745 6.53 -11.56 -2.37
CA GLU A 745 6.12 -12.36 -3.52
C GLU A 745 5.48 -11.45 -4.57
N LEU A 746 6.05 -11.43 -5.78
CA LEU A 746 5.58 -10.65 -6.91
C LEU A 746 4.65 -11.48 -7.79
N ALA A 747 3.71 -10.82 -8.48
CA ALA A 747 2.67 -11.45 -9.26
C ALA A 747 3.20 -12.17 -10.51
N GLU A 748 4.35 -11.73 -11.02
CA GLU A 748 4.91 -12.16 -12.30
C GLU A 748 6.43 -12.41 -12.18
N LEU A 749 7.00 -12.94 -13.26
CA LEU A 749 8.44 -13.05 -13.43
C LEU A 749 9.02 -11.67 -13.78
N TYR A 750 9.88 -11.15 -12.90
CA TYR A 750 10.60 -9.90 -13.07
C TYR A 750 12.10 -10.19 -13.19
N GLU A 751 12.66 -9.93 -14.38
CA GLU A 751 14.06 -10.23 -14.67
C GLU A 751 14.98 -9.05 -14.40
N GLY A 752 16.28 -9.33 -14.21
CA GLY A 752 17.35 -8.34 -14.06
C GLY A 752 17.40 -7.65 -12.69
N LEU A 753 16.48 -7.98 -11.78
CA LEU A 753 16.59 -7.61 -10.37
C LEU A 753 17.80 -8.33 -9.76
N SER A 754 18.62 -7.60 -9.02
CA SER A 754 19.85 -8.11 -8.41
C SER A 754 19.92 -7.72 -6.95
N PRO A 755 20.61 -8.52 -6.10
CA PRO A 755 20.97 -8.09 -4.76
C PRO A 755 21.63 -6.70 -4.75
N GLY A 756 21.38 -5.92 -3.71
CA GLY A 756 21.86 -4.55 -3.54
C GLY A 756 21.03 -3.46 -4.24
N ARG A 757 20.00 -3.84 -5.03
CA ARG A 757 19.06 -2.88 -5.63
C ARG A 757 18.14 -2.31 -4.55
N VAL A 758 17.94 -0.99 -4.58
CA VAL A 758 17.02 -0.28 -3.70
C VAL A 758 15.63 -0.29 -4.32
N LEU A 759 14.62 -0.51 -3.48
CA LEU A 759 13.20 -0.46 -3.79
C LEU A 759 12.54 0.60 -2.91
N ALA A 760 11.51 1.25 -3.43
CA ALA A 760 10.57 2.01 -2.60
C ALA A 760 9.29 1.18 -2.45
N VAL A 761 8.94 0.84 -1.21
CA VAL A 761 7.73 0.08 -0.86
C VAL A 761 6.77 1.06 -0.20
N SER A 762 5.58 1.18 -0.76
CA SER A 762 4.55 2.10 -0.27
C SER A 762 3.20 1.39 -0.19
N GLY A 763 2.38 1.74 0.81
CA GLY A 763 1.05 1.15 1.00
C GLY A 763 0.34 1.68 2.24
N GLU A 764 -0.90 1.25 2.42
CA GLU A 764 -1.69 1.49 3.63
C GLU A 764 -1.27 0.53 4.74
N ARG A 765 -1.05 1.05 5.94
CA ARG A 765 -0.57 0.30 7.09
C ARG A 765 -1.70 -0.44 7.82
N THR A 766 -1.49 -1.71 8.13
CA THR A 766 -2.43 -2.56 8.91
C THR A 766 -1.85 -3.00 10.25
N ASP A 767 -0.56 -2.72 10.52
CA ASP A 767 0.11 -3.01 11.80
C ASP A 767 -0.37 -2.14 12.97
N VAL A 768 -1.05 -1.03 12.67
CA VAL A 768 -1.61 -0.10 13.66
C VAL A 768 -3.14 -0.25 13.70
N PRO A 769 -3.71 -0.82 14.77
CA PRO A 769 -5.16 -0.97 14.85
C PRO A 769 -5.89 0.38 14.85
N GLY A 770 -6.96 0.51 14.06
CA GLY A 770 -7.78 1.73 13.95
C GLY A 770 -7.19 2.87 13.12
N ALA A 771 -6.12 2.61 12.35
CA ALA A 771 -5.43 3.58 11.50
C ALA A 771 -5.75 3.43 10.01
N GLU A 772 -7.03 3.30 9.65
CA GLU A 772 -7.45 3.20 8.25
C GLU A 772 -7.01 4.45 7.45
N GLY A 773 -6.46 4.21 6.25
CA GLY A 773 -5.98 5.26 5.37
C GLY A 773 -4.60 5.85 5.70
N VAL A 774 -3.90 5.37 6.73
CA VAL A 774 -2.52 5.79 7.01
C VAL A 774 -1.58 5.10 6.03
N THR A 775 -1.03 5.87 5.08
CA THR A 775 -0.01 5.39 4.15
C THR A 775 1.39 5.67 4.67
N ALA A 776 2.34 4.80 4.30
CA ALA A 776 3.75 5.02 4.53
C ALA A 776 4.56 4.54 3.33
N THR A 777 5.75 5.11 3.17
CA THR A 777 6.76 4.69 2.20
C THR A 777 8.04 4.39 2.94
N GLU A 778 8.64 3.24 2.68
CA GLU A 778 9.95 2.86 3.19
C GLU A 778 10.88 2.40 2.05
N LEU A 779 12.18 2.60 2.23
CA LEU A 779 13.21 2.13 1.32
C LEU A 779 13.69 0.75 1.77
N ALA A 780 13.65 -0.21 0.86
CA ALA A 780 14.10 -1.58 1.11
C ALA A 780 15.22 -1.95 0.13
N VAL A 781 16.16 -2.80 0.56
CA VAL A 781 17.24 -3.29 -0.31
C VAL A 781 17.04 -4.78 -0.56
N VAL A 782 17.12 -5.17 -1.83
CA VAL A 782 17.05 -6.58 -2.26
C VAL A 782 18.27 -7.33 -1.73
N GLY A 783 18.07 -8.35 -0.92
CA GLY A 783 19.10 -9.28 -0.44
C GLY A 783 19.24 -10.50 -1.36
N ALA A 784 18.13 -11.06 -1.84
CA ALA A 784 18.10 -12.17 -2.79
C ALA A 784 16.89 -12.07 -3.74
N VAL A 785 17.01 -12.71 -4.90
CA VAL A 785 15.95 -12.82 -5.90
C VAL A 785 15.82 -14.28 -6.28
N GLU A 786 14.63 -14.84 -6.09
CA GLU A 786 14.30 -16.21 -6.46
C GLU A 786 13.18 -16.22 -7.48
N HIS A 787 13.22 -17.17 -8.41
CA HIS A 787 12.15 -17.42 -9.37
C HIS A 787 11.56 -18.79 -9.06
N THR A 788 10.28 -18.82 -8.69
CA THR A 788 9.62 -20.02 -8.18
C THR A 788 8.26 -20.22 -8.81
N VAL A 789 7.71 -21.41 -8.62
CA VAL A 789 6.39 -21.86 -9.08
C VAL A 789 5.97 -22.95 -8.12
N ASP A 790 4.73 -22.93 -7.63
CA ASP A 790 4.23 -23.99 -6.76
C ASP A 790 3.72 -25.15 -7.62
N PRO A 791 4.42 -26.31 -7.65
CA PRO A 791 3.99 -27.42 -8.48
C PRO A 791 2.66 -28.02 -8.01
N ARG A 792 2.22 -27.76 -6.78
CA ARG A 792 0.97 -28.30 -6.22
C ARG A 792 -0.27 -27.50 -6.65
N LEU A 793 -0.09 -26.36 -7.32
CA LEU A 793 -1.18 -25.49 -7.76
C LEU A 793 -1.28 -25.52 -9.29
N PRO A 794 -2.22 -26.31 -9.87
CA PRO A 794 -2.45 -26.31 -11.31
C PRO A 794 -2.74 -24.91 -11.83
N GLY A 795 -2.00 -24.47 -12.86
CA GLY A 795 -2.10 -23.13 -13.41
C GLY A 795 -1.17 -22.09 -12.77
N ASP A 796 -0.36 -22.46 -11.79
CA ASP A 796 0.68 -21.56 -11.28
C ASP A 796 1.76 -21.31 -12.34
N ARG A 797 2.25 -20.07 -12.35
CA ARG A 797 3.25 -19.61 -13.30
C ARG A 797 4.52 -19.25 -12.54
N VAL A 798 5.64 -19.28 -13.24
CA VAL A 798 6.91 -18.82 -12.68
C VAL A 798 6.77 -17.34 -12.32
N HIS A 799 7.03 -17.02 -11.06
CA HIS A 799 6.94 -15.67 -10.50
C HIS A 799 8.16 -15.39 -9.61
N THR A 800 8.33 -14.14 -9.24
CA THR A 800 9.53 -13.68 -8.50
C THR A 800 9.25 -13.53 -7.02
N VAL A 801 10.15 -14.04 -6.18
CA VAL A 801 10.15 -13.80 -4.75
C VAL A 801 11.40 -13.00 -4.41
N LEU A 802 11.21 -11.86 -3.75
CA LEU A 802 12.28 -11.01 -3.27
C LEU A 802 12.50 -11.25 -1.79
N THR A 803 13.73 -11.52 -1.40
CA THR A 803 14.16 -11.45 0.01
C THR A 803 14.88 -10.12 0.20
N LEU A 804 14.47 -9.35 1.19
CA LEU A 804 15.02 -8.06 1.56
C LEU A 804 16.17 -8.25 2.56
N THR A 805 17.10 -7.29 2.64
CA THR A 805 18.20 -7.34 3.61
C THR A 805 17.75 -7.09 5.06
N ALA A 806 16.55 -6.54 5.24
CA ALA A 806 15.91 -6.29 6.51
C ALA A 806 14.39 -6.47 6.34
N GLU A 807 13.70 -6.83 7.42
CA GLU A 807 12.25 -6.84 7.46
C GLU A 807 11.69 -5.43 7.22
N LEU A 808 10.55 -5.35 6.51
CA LEU A 808 9.78 -4.13 6.39
C LEU A 808 9.39 -3.61 7.78
N ALA A 809 9.54 -2.30 7.98
CA ALA A 809 9.20 -1.64 9.24
C ALA A 809 7.68 -1.64 9.51
N HIS A 810 6.88 -1.80 8.45
CA HIS A 810 5.41 -1.79 8.53
C HIS A 810 4.79 -3.05 7.90
N THR A 811 3.54 -3.32 8.28
CA THR A 811 2.69 -4.31 7.59
C THR A 811 1.70 -3.57 6.72
N TYR A 812 1.63 -3.93 5.44
CA TYR A 812 0.85 -3.21 4.45
C TYR A 812 -0.32 -4.03 3.93
N ARG A 813 -1.47 -3.38 3.74
CA ARG A 813 -2.63 -3.98 3.07
C ARG A 813 -2.23 -4.35 1.64
N ARG A 814 -2.23 -5.65 1.32
CA ARG A 814 -1.62 -6.21 0.09
C ARG A 814 -2.10 -5.56 -1.22
N ASP A 815 -3.37 -5.16 -1.30
CA ASP A 815 -3.97 -4.53 -2.48
C ASP A 815 -3.59 -3.05 -2.66
N THR A 816 -3.02 -2.40 -1.64
CA THR A 816 -2.49 -1.04 -1.71
C THR A 816 -1.00 -0.98 -1.99
N VAL A 817 -0.29 -2.11 -1.87
CA VAL A 817 1.16 -2.12 -1.97
C VAL A 817 1.61 -1.79 -3.38
N ARG A 818 2.47 -0.78 -3.47
CA ARG A 818 3.21 -0.41 -4.67
C ARG A 818 4.71 -0.50 -4.39
N VAL A 819 5.39 -1.31 -5.18
CA VAL A 819 6.85 -1.48 -5.12
C VAL A 819 7.49 -0.90 -6.37
N GLN A 820 8.37 0.09 -6.23
CA GLN A 820 9.11 0.70 -7.34
C GLN A 820 10.55 0.21 -7.34
N GLY A 821 11.05 -0.30 -8.48
CA GLY A 821 12.40 -0.85 -8.63
C GLY A 821 13.39 0.05 -9.38
N ASN A 822 12.91 1.11 -10.03
CA ASN A 822 13.72 2.12 -10.72
C ASN A 822 14.16 3.24 -9.76
N VAL A 823 14.70 2.88 -8.60
CA VAL A 823 15.04 3.81 -7.52
C VAL A 823 16.55 4.04 -7.45
N VAL A 824 16.97 5.31 -7.36
CA VAL A 824 18.38 5.71 -7.29
C VAL A 824 18.57 6.85 -6.29
N PRO A 825 19.64 6.86 -5.47
CA PRO A 825 19.96 8.00 -4.63
C PRO A 825 20.27 9.25 -5.48
N ALA A 826 19.87 10.41 -4.96
CA ALA A 826 20.12 11.70 -5.58
C ALA A 826 20.39 12.77 -4.53
N SER A 827 21.19 13.76 -4.92
CA SER A 827 21.56 14.88 -4.07
C SER A 827 21.26 16.22 -4.75
N HIS A 828 20.92 17.23 -3.95
CA HIS A 828 20.68 18.58 -4.43
C HIS A 828 21.96 19.21 -5.00
N GLY A 829 21.81 19.99 -6.06
CA GLY A 829 22.90 20.71 -6.73
C GLY A 829 23.10 20.28 -8.18
N GLU A 830 23.70 21.18 -8.96
CA GLU A 830 23.91 21.07 -10.40
C GLU A 830 25.40 21.08 -10.75
N SER A 831 25.82 20.15 -11.61
CA SER A 831 27.19 20.00 -12.11
C SER A 831 27.55 21.02 -13.19
N ARG A 832 28.79 21.51 -13.13
CA ARG A 832 29.44 22.35 -14.15
C ARG A 832 30.89 21.96 -14.35
N ASP A 833 31.39 22.21 -15.56
CA ASP A 833 32.77 21.93 -15.93
C ASP A 833 33.30 23.00 -16.90
N GLU A 834 34.10 23.94 -16.38
CA GLU A 834 34.50 25.16 -17.09
C GLU A 834 35.91 25.63 -16.73
N ALA A 835 36.53 26.42 -17.61
CA ALA A 835 37.81 27.07 -17.34
C ALA A 835 37.59 28.25 -16.37
N VAL A 836 38.25 28.22 -15.21
CA VAL A 836 38.15 29.27 -14.18
C VAL A 836 39.22 30.35 -14.33
N GLY A 837 40.29 30.07 -15.09
CA GLY A 837 41.26 31.09 -15.46
C GLY A 837 42.57 30.55 -16.05
N SER A 838 43.53 31.47 -16.17
CA SER A 838 44.86 31.26 -16.75
C SER A 838 45.92 31.34 -15.66
N GLY A 839 46.73 30.29 -15.53
CA GLY A 839 47.84 30.25 -14.59
C GLY A 839 48.95 31.22 -14.98
N ASP A 840 49.62 31.80 -13.99
CA ASP A 840 50.83 32.61 -14.16
C ASP A 840 51.87 32.24 -13.09
N SER A 841 52.97 31.64 -13.51
CA SER A 841 54.08 31.21 -12.63
C SER A 841 54.79 32.36 -11.91
N ALA A 842 54.63 33.61 -12.39
CA ALA A 842 55.16 34.80 -11.72
C ALA A 842 54.34 35.21 -10.48
N VAL A 843 53.05 34.82 -10.42
CA VAL A 843 52.12 35.27 -9.38
C VAL A 843 52.07 34.23 -8.24
N PRO A 844 52.61 34.55 -7.03
CA PRO A 844 52.43 33.68 -5.87
C PRO A 844 50.98 33.74 -5.37
N HIS A 845 50.49 32.65 -4.77
CA HIS A 845 49.13 32.58 -4.20
C HIS A 845 48.01 32.98 -5.17
N GLN A 846 48.19 32.72 -6.46
CA GLN A 846 47.19 33.02 -7.47
C GLN A 846 45.85 32.37 -7.07
N THR A 847 44.78 33.17 -7.15
CA THR A 847 43.45 32.81 -6.65
C THR A 847 42.41 33.01 -7.74
N PHE A 848 41.50 32.07 -7.89
CA PHE A 848 40.39 32.12 -8.85
C PHE A 848 39.07 31.92 -8.13
N ALA A 849 38.04 32.69 -8.50
CA ALA A 849 36.67 32.49 -8.02
C ALA A 849 35.91 31.55 -8.96
N LEU A 850 35.08 30.67 -8.41
CA LEU A 850 34.13 29.89 -9.20
C LEU A 850 33.03 30.80 -9.75
N TRP A 851 32.58 30.56 -10.98
CA TRP A 851 31.56 31.41 -11.62
C TRP A 851 30.18 31.24 -11.00
N ARG A 852 29.88 30.03 -10.48
CA ARG A 852 28.66 29.73 -9.74
C ARG A 852 29.00 29.44 -8.29
N SER A 853 28.21 29.99 -7.39
CA SER A 853 28.20 29.67 -5.97
C SER A 853 26.73 29.55 -5.52
N PRO A 854 26.46 29.02 -4.33
CA PRO A 854 27.41 28.33 -3.43
C PRO A 854 27.90 26.99 -4.00
N LEU A 855 29.16 26.62 -3.69
CA LEU A 855 29.72 25.30 -4.03
C LEU A 855 28.94 24.20 -3.29
N THR A 856 28.65 23.10 -3.97
CA THR A 856 28.00 21.94 -3.36
C THR A 856 28.94 21.15 -2.45
N TRP A 857 28.46 20.85 -1.25
CA TRP A 857 29.11 19.92 -0.32
C TRP A 857 28.17 18.79 0.03
N LEU A 858 28.71 17.58 0.06
CA LEU A 858 27.96 16.37 0.41
C LEU A 858 28.30 15.94 1.85
N PRO A 859 27.34 15.34 2.59
CA PRO A 859 27.62 14.76 3.90
C PRO A 859 28.78 13.75 3.82
N ASP A 860 29.71 13.83 4.78
CA ASP A 860 30.96 13.07 4.76
C ASP A 860 31.43 12.74 6.19
N ASP A 861 32.17 11.65 6.37
CA ASP A 861 32.63 11.18 7.69
C ASP A 861 33.81 11.99 8.25
N SER A 862 34.42 12.88 7.44
CA SER A 862 35.45 13.83 7.91
C SER A 862 34.99 14.67 9.11
N PRO A 863 35.92 15.22 9.93
CA PRO A 863 35.57 16.03 11.11
C PRO A 863 34.68 17.25 10.81
N LEU A 864 34.79 17.85 9.61
CA LEU A 864 33.92 18.95 9.16
C LEU A 864 32.48 18.48 8.88
N GLY A 865 32.28 17.19 8.64
CA GLY A 865 31.00 16.59 8.30
C GLY A 865 30.57 16.74 6.85
N ALA A 866 31.41 17.35 6.00
CA ALA A 866 31.10 17.53 4.60
C ALA A 866 32.35 17.60 3.71
N SER A 867 32.23 17.09 2.49
CA SER A 867 33.27 17.14 1.45
C SER A 867 32.80 17.94 0.23
N PRO A 868 33.67 18.78 -0.37
CA PRO A 868 33.29 19.61 -1.50
C PRO A 868 33.26 18.77 -2.78
N THR A 869 32.24 18.97 -3.60
CA THR A 869 32.19 18.39 -4.96
C THR A 869 32.91 19.31 -5.93
N LEU A 870 34.25 19.30 -5.88
CA LEU A 870 35.12 20.12 -6.72
C LEU A 870 36.37 19.34 -7.14
N GLU A 871 36.62 19.30 -8.45
CA GLU A 871 37.85 18.81 -9.06
C GLU A 871 38.54 19.96 -9.80
N ILE A 872 39.81 20.20 -9.48
CA ILE A 872 40.64 21.22 -10.16
C ILE A 872 41.70 20.50 -10.99
N ARG A 873 41.73 20.83 -12.28
CA ARG A 873 42.79 20.39 -13.19
C ARG A 873 43.54 21.57 -13.77
N VAL A 874 44.86 21.47 -13.79
CA VAL A 874 45.72 22.43 -14.48
C VAL A 874 46.51 21.69 -15.55
N ASP A 875 46.38 22.11 -16.80
CA ASP A 875 46.92 21.38 -17.97
C ASP A 875 46.50 19.90 -17.99
N GLY A 876 45.26 19.62 -17.56
CA GLY A 876 44.70 18.27 -17.47
C GLY A 876 45.16 17.46 -16.25
N LEU A 877 46.12 17.94 -15.46
CA LEU A 877 46.62 17.29 -14.25
C LEU A 877 45.77 17.64 -13.03
N LEU A 878 45.37 16.64 -12.25
CA LEU A 878 44.62 16.83 -11.01
C LEU A 878 45.46 17.52 -9.92
N TRP A 879 44.91 18.59 -9.34
CA TRP A 879 45.43 19.23 -8.13
C TRP A 879 44.59 18.79 -6.93
N ARG A 880 45.23 18.60 -5.77
CA ARG A 880 44.57 18.07 -4.57
C ARG A 880 44.20 19.19 -3.61
N ARG A 881 42.97 19.18 -3.10
CA ARG A 881 42.57 20.05 -2.01
C ARG A 881 43.38 19.71 -0.76
N VAL A 882 43.87 20.73 -0.06
CA VAL A 882 44.42 20.61 1.28
C VAL A 882 43.77 21.64 2.20
N ASP A 883 43.94 21.40 3.49
CA ASP A 883 43.48 22.26 4.56
C ASP A 883 44.31 23.53 4.70
N SER A 884 45.62 23.40 4.53
CA SER A 884 46.54 24.53 4.55
C SER A 884 47.68 24.26 3.57
N LEU A 885 48.14 25.33 2.93
CA LEU A 885 49.35 25.33 2.12
C LEU A 885 50.60 25.26 3.01
N ALA A 886 50.50 25.67 4.28
CA ALA A 886 51.60 25.64 5.23
C ALA A 886 52.16 24.20 5.37
N GLY A 887 53.50 24.08 5.38
CA GLY A 887 54.19 22.80 5.46
C GLY A 887 54.12 21.93 4.20
N ARG A 888 53.49 22.38 3.10
CA ARG A 888 53.48 21.64 1.82
C ARG A 888 54.71 21.96 0.99
N GLY A 889 55.35 20.94 0.43
CA GLY A 889 56.57 21.13 -0.37
C GLY A 889 56.34 22.00 -1.61
N PRO A 890 57.41 22.63 -2.15
CA PRO A 890 57.33 23.62 -3.24
C PRO A 890 56.84 23.06 -4.58
N THR A 891 56.83 21.73 -4.75
CA THR A 891 56.34 21.02 -5.95
C THR A 891 54.99 20.34 -5.73
N ALA A 892 54.40 20.48 -4.54
CA ALA A 892 53.12 19.85 -4.22
C ALA A 892 51.98 20.53 -5.01
N ARG A 893 51.30 19.78 -5.87
CA ARG A 893 50.13 20.23 -6.64
C ARG A 893 48.90 20.27 -5.74
N VAL A 894 48.81 21.33 -4.94
CA VAL A 894 47.78 21.50 -3.93
C VAL A 894 47.10 22.86 -4.02
N TYR A 895 45.85 22.92 -3.59
CA TYR A 895 45.09 24.16 -3.47
C TYR A 895 44.29 24.18 -2.16
N VAL A 896 43.93 25.37 -1.70
CA VAL A 896 43.01 25.58 -0.57
C VAL A 896 41.74 26.29 -1.04
N LEU A 897 40.64 26.09 -0.32
CA LEU A 897 39.38 26.78 -0.57
C LEU A 897 39.23 28.01 0.33
N GLY A 898 38.62 29.05 -0.20
CA GLY A 898 38.22 30.25 0.53
C GLY A 898 36.89 30.80 0.02
N THR A 899 36.55 31.98 0.50
CA THR A 899 35.36 32.74 0.09
C THR A 899 35.80 34.18 -0.15
N ASP A 900 35.35 34.80 -1.25
CA ASP A 900 35.60 36.22 -1.54
C ASP A 900 34.62 37.15 -0.80
N ALA A 901 34.73 38.46 -1.02
CA ALA A 901 33.87 39.46 -0.38
C ALA A 901 32.41 39.35 -0.84
N GLU A 902 32.18 38.77 -2.01
CA GLU A 902 30.87 38.54 -2.62
C GLU A 902 30.28 37.16 -2.27
N GLY A 903 30.91 36.39 -1.39
CA GLY A 903 30.41 35.07 -0.95
C GLY A 903 30.68 33.93 -1.93
N ARG A 904 31.47 34.13 -2.99
CA ARG A 904 31.82 33.08 -3.95
C ARG A 904 32.99 32.26 -3.45
N THR A 905 32.95 30.96 -3.75
CA THR A 905 34.05 30.07 -3.43
C THR A 905 35.28 30.39 -4.28
N THR A 906 36.42 30.52 -3.63
CA THR A 906 37.72 30.78 -4.26
C THR A 906 38.68 29.59 -4.08
N VAL A 907 39.58 29.42 -5.05
CA VAL A 907 40.63 28.40 -5.08
C VAL A 907 41.98 29.12 -5.10
N THR A 908 42.79 28.92 -4.05
CA THR A 908 44.11 29.56 -3.91
C THR A 908 45.22 28.53 -4.00
N PHE A 909 46.23 28.82 -4.83
CA PHE A 909 47.38 27.95 -5.09
C PHE A 909 48.64 28.35 -4.30
N GLY A 910 49.72 27.58 -4.43
CA GLY A 910 50.97 27.78 -3.69
C GLY A 910 51.79 29.00 -4.14
N ASP A 911 52.80 29.36 -3.34
CA ASP A 911 53.78 30.41 -3.62
C ASP A 911 55.13 29.88 -4.14
N GLY A 912 55.24 28.56 -4.35
CA GLY A 912 56.49 27.89 -4.72
C GLY A 912 57.41 27.59 -3.54
N ARG A 913 56.98 27.83 -2.30
CA ARG A 913 57.60 27.33 -1.06
C ARG A 913 56.62 26.42 -0.31
N HIS A 914 55.39 26.89 -0.18
CA HIS A 914 54.23 26.26 0.44
C HIS A 914 53.25 25.85 -0.65
N GLY A 915 53.55 24.73 -1.32
CA GLY A 915 52.85 24.27 -2.53
C GLY A 915 53.39 24.86 -3.83
N ALA A 916 53.06 24.20 -4.94
CA ALA A 916 53.47 24.58 -6.29
C ALA A 916 52.75 25.84 -6.78
N ARG A 917 53.48 26.66 -7.56
CA ARG A 917 52.89 27.73 -8.38
C ARG A 917 52.24 27.13 -9.61
N LEU A 918 51.29 27.86 -10.18
CA LEU A 918 50.67 27.46 -11.42
C LEU A 918 51.65 27.59 -12.59
N PRO A 919 51.67 26.62 -13.53
CA PRO A 919 52.32 26.81 -14.81
C PRO A 919 51.60 27.91 -15.60
N THR A 920 52.39 28.71 -16.33
CA THR A 920 51.84 29.76 -17.20
C THR A 920 51.13 29.13 -18.39
N GLY A 921 49.85 29.46 -18.60
CA GLY A 921 49.04 28.92 -19.70
C GLY A 921 47.72 29.67 -19.86
N GLU A 922 47.04 29.49 -20.99
CA GLU A 922 45.76 30.15 -21.29
C GLU A 922 44.59 29.21 -21.00
N GLY A 923 43.66 29.62 -20.13
CA GLY A 923 42.49 28.83 -19.75
C GLY A 923 42.84 27.45 -19.17
N ASN A 924 44.08 27.26 -18.72
CA ASN A 924 44.61 25.96 -18.34
C ASN A 924 44.11 25.50 -16.97
N VAL A 925 43.55 26.39 -16.15
CA VAL A 925 42.93 26.06 -14.86
C VAL A 925 41.45 25.80 -15.08
N ARG A 926 41.05 24.52 -14.97
CA ARG A 926 39.69 24.04 -15.19
C ARG A 926 39.11 23.47 -13.91
N ALA A 927 37.85 23.80 -13.63
CA ALA A 927 37.11 23.33 -12.48
C ALA A 927 35.87 22.54 -12.92
N ALA A 928 35.77 21.30 -12.45
CA ALA A 928 34.54 20.51 -12.50
C ALA A 928 33.94 20.51 -11.09
N TYR A 929 32.76 21.10 -10.92
CA TYR A 929 32.17 21.31 -9.60
C TYR A 929 30.65 21.28 -9.65
N ARG A 930 30.01 21.04 -8.51
CA ARG A 930 28.55 21.24 -8.37
C ARG A 930 28.26 22.51 -7.59
N PHE A 931 27.15 23.17 -7.92
CA PHE A 931 26.67 24.34 -7.20
C PHE A 931 25.20 24.17 -6.83
N GLY A 932 24.77 24.79 -5.74
CA GLY A 932 23.47 24.55 -5.12
C GLY A 932 23.60 23.68 -3.88
N VAL A 933 23.28 24.28 -2.74
CA VAL A 933 23.23 23.68 -1.40
C VAL A 933 22.11 24.37 -0.65
N GLY A 934 21.88 23.92 0.58
CA GLY A 934 21.10 24.72 1.51
C GLY A 934 19.78 24.09 1.89
N GLU A 935 19.09 24.81 2.75
CA GLU A 935 17.77 24.42 3.26
C GLU A 935 16.69 24.45 2.17
N ALA A 936 16.94 25.22 1.10
CA ALA A 936 16.09 25.25 -0.09
C ALA A 936 15.96 23.86 -0.73
N GLY A 937 16.99 23.01 -0.62
CA GLY A 937 16.97 21.64 -1.12
C GLY A 937 16.09 20.68 -0.31
N ASN A 938 15.61 21.06 0.88
CA ASN A 938 14.72 20.22 1.69
C ASN A 938 13.30 20.31 1.15
N VAL A 939 12.87 19.31 0.36
CA VAL A 939 11.56 19.26 -0.30
C VAL A 939 10.76 18.04 0.15
N PRO A 940 9.41 18.11 0.22
CA PRO A 940 8.60 16.98 0.66
C PRO A 940 8.67 15.80 -0.32
N ALA A 941 8.16 14.64 0.10
CA ALA A 941 7.95 13.51 -0.80
C ALA A 941 7.07 13.93 -1.99
N ASP A 942 7.32 13.32 -3.14
CA ASP A 942 6.63 13.55 -4.41
C ASP A 942 6.71 14.98 -4.97
N ALA A 943 7.61 15.84 -4.47
CA ALA A 943 7.84 17.18 -4.98
C ALA A 943 8.74 17.25 -6.23
N VAL A 944 9.67 16.30 -6.39
CA VAL A 944 10.63 16.21 -7.51
C VAL A 944 10.01 15.46 -8.67
N THR A 945 9.24 16.16 -9.50
CA THR A 945 8.42 15.53 -10.56
C THR A 945 8.90 15.78 -11.99
N GLN A 946 9.86 16.70 -12.19
CA GLN A 946 10.30 17.11 -13.52
C GLN A 946 11.68 16.55 -13.87
N ALA A 947 11.77 15.50 -14.67
CA ALA A 947 13.05 15.05 -15.22
C ALA A 947 13.56 16.08 -16.25
N LEU A 948 14.77 16.60 -16.07
CA LEU A 948 15.43 17.50 -17.03
C LEU A 948 16.34 16.72 -17.99
N THR A 949 17.17 15.84 -17.44
CA THR A 949 17.91 14.87 -18.23
C THR A 949 16.96 13.73 -18.55
N ARG A 950 16.49 13.64 -19.81
CA ARG A 950 15.56 12.60 -20.27
C ARG A 950 16.25 11.71 -21.31
N PRO A 951 17.00 10.68 -20.88
CA PRO A 951 17.37 9.59 -21.78
C PRO A 951 16.12 9.03 -22.49
N LEU A 952 16.29 8.51 -23.69
CA LEU A 952 15.18 7.97 -24.48
C LEU A 952 14.44 6.90 -23.67
N GLY A 953 13.12 7.07 -23.52
CA GLY A 953 12.25 6.17 -22.74
C GLY A 953 11.89 6.68 -21.34
N VAL A 954 12.55 7.69 -20.77
CA VAL A 954 12.13 8.28 -19.48
C VAL A 954 10.91 9.18 -19.66
N THR A 955 9.82 8.88 -18.96
CA THR A 955 8.55 9.64 -19.02
C THR A 955 8.25 10.42 -17.76
N GLY A 956 8.80 10.01 -16.61
CA GLY A 956 8.56 10.69 -15.34
C GLY A 956 9.63 10.39 -14.28
N VAL A 957 9.59 11.18 -13.23
CA VAL A 957 10.40 11.00 -12.01
C VAL A 957 9.55 11.42 -10.81
N THR A 958 9.78 10.80 -9.66
CA THR A 958 9.27 11.26 -8.36
C THR A 958 10.34 11.02 -7.29
N ASN A 959 10.24 11.68 -6.14
CA ASN A 959 10.99 11.31 -4.93
C ASN A 959 10.05 10.64 -3.90
N PRO A 960 10.04 9.29 -3.77
CA PRO A 960 9.10 8.60 -2.88
C PRO A 960 9.27 8.94 -1.39
N VAL A 961 10.44 9.46 -1.02
CA VAL A 961 10.78 9.94 0.33
C VAL A 961 11.16 11.42 0.26
N PRO A 962 10.95 12.21 1.32
CA PRO A 962 11.34 13.62 1.33
C PRO A 962 12.86 13.79 1.13
N ALA A 963 13.27 14.92 0.56
CA ALA A 963 14.66 15.35 0.58
C ALA A 963 14.97 16.07 1.88
N THR A 964 15.99 15.62 2.61
CA THR A 964 16.33 16.12 3.94
C THR A 964 17.84 16.32 4.09
N GLY A 965 18.28 16.98 5.17
CA GLY A 965 19.69 17.18 5.50
C GLY A 965 20.38 18.36 4.80
N GLY A 966 19.68 19.12 3.95
CA GLY A 966 20.20 20.35 3.34
C GLY A 966 20.33 21.46 4.37
N ALA A 967 21.44 22.20 4.35
CA ALA A 967 21.78 23.23 5.32
C ALA A 967 22.58 24.36 4.68
N ASP A 968 22.35 25.61 5.09
CA ASP A 968 23.06 26.77 4.55
C ASP A 968 24.48 26.93 5.14
N GLN A 969 25.31 27.76 4.50
CA GLN A 969 26.67 28.02 4.95
C GLN A 969 26.68 28.93 6.18
N ASP A 970 27.63 28.70 7.09
CA ASP A 970 27.87 29.60 8.21
C ASP A 970 28.24 31.02 7.73
N GLY A 971 27.41 32.00 8.08
CA GLY A 971 27.66 33.43 7.86
C GLY A 971 26.78 34.12 6.82
N ASP A 972 25.92 33.39 6.09
CA ASP A 972 24.94 33.99 5.16
C ASP A 972 23.92 34.90 5.88
N GLU A 973 23.69 34.69 7.19
CA GLU A 973 22.86 35.56 8.05
C GLU A 973 23.30 37.04 8.06
N LEU A 974 24.60 37.32 7.87
CA LEU A 974 25.14 38.68 7.81
C LEU A 974 25.01 39.32 6.42
N ALA A 975 24.70 38.54 5.38
CA ALA A 975 24.68 38.97 3.98
C ALA A 975 23.26 39.27 3.45
N ALA A 976 22.21 38.99 4.21
CA ALA A 976 20.83 39.28 3.81
C ALA A 976 20.61 40.81 3.67
N PRO A 977 20.24 41.32 2.47
CA PRO A 977 20.02 42.74 2.27
C PRO A 977 18.81 43.21 3.07
N GLY A 978 19.04 44.07 4.07
CA GLY A 978 18.00 44.59 4.96
C GLY A 978 18.01 44.02 6.39
N ALA A 979 18.94 43.14 6.75
CA ALA A 979 19.19 42.79 8.15
C ALA A 979 19.69 44.02 8.91
N GLU A 980 18.78 44.75 9.56
CA GLU A 980 19.16 45.74 10.57
C GLU A 980 20.04 45.05 11.62
N LEU A 981 21.15 45.70 12.00
CA LEU A 981 21.95 45.29 13.16
C LEU A 981 20.98 44.96 14.31
N PRO A 982 20.99 43.74 14.88
CA PRO A 982 20.09 43.40 15.97
C PRO A 982 20.26 44.45 17.06
N SER A 983 19.16 45.11 17.39
CA SER A 983 19.10 46.06 18.48
C SER A 983 19.45 45.30 19.76
N ALA A 984 20.61 45.63 20.34
CA ALA A 984 21.06 45.24 21.67
C ALA A 984 20.80 43.77 22.09
N GLY A 985 21.51 42.79 21.49
CA GLY A 985 21.62 41.46 22.13
C GLY A 985 22.13 40.30 21.29
N GLY A 986 21.73 40.20 20.02
CA GLY A 986 22.06 39.06 19.17
C GLY A 986 23.51 39.09 18.66
N LEU A 987 24.29 38.05 18.99
CA LEU A 987 25.62 37.81 18.43
C LEU A 987 25.47 36.96 17.14
N PRO A 988 26.14 37.27 16.01
CA PRO A 988 26.06 36.43 14.81
C PRO A 988 26.53 34.99 15.07
N ALA A 989 25.81 34.00 14.54
CA ALA A 989 25.95 32.57 14.88
C ALA A 989 27.39 32.04 14.78
N GLY A 990 28.19 32.55 13.84
CA GLY A 990 29.60 32.19 13.66
C GLY A 990 30.50 32.52 14.86
N ARG A 991 30.14 33.50 15.70
CA ARG A 991 30.94 33.88 16.89
C ARG A 991 30.92 32.81 17.98
N HIS A 992 29.82 32.08 18.13
CA HIS A 992 29.67 31.07 19.17
C HIS A 992 30.39 29.75 18.83
N ARG A 993 30.67 29.51 17.55
CA ARG A 993 31.28 28.25 17.08
C ARG A 993 32.81 28.27 17.00
N VAL A 994 33.41 29.46 16.86
CA VAL A 994 34.89 29.60 16.82
C VAL A 994 35.58 28.97 18.03
N PRO A 995 35.12 29.16 19.29
CA PRO A 995 35.71 28.49 20.44
C PRO A 995 35.56 26.96 20.43
N LEU A 996 34.55 26.42 19.74
CA LEU A 996 34.28 24.97 19.68
C LEU A 996 35.37 24.22 18.91
N ALA A 997 36.02 24.86 17.91
CA ALA A 997 37.07 24.22 17.11
C ALA A 997 38.31 23.77 17.90
N VAL A 998 38.55 24.36 19.07
CA VAL A 998 39.73 24.08 19.90
C VAL A 998 39.38 23.17 21.09
N SER A 999 38.10 22.84 21.25
CA SER A 999 37.62 22.13 22.44
C SER A 999 37.96 20.63 22.43
N THR A 1000 38.07 20.00 21.25
CA THR A 1000 38.09 18.54 21.13
C THR A 1000 39.42 17.89 20.72
N LEU A 1001 40.47 18.67 20.36
CA LEU A 1001 41.86 18.22 20.11
C LEU A 1001 42.02 16.78 19.55
N ASP A 1002 41.23 16.42 18.53
CA ASP A 1002 41.20 15.13 17.83
C ASP A 1002 40.84 13.87 18.68
N ARG A 1003 40.25 14.03 19.87
CA ARG A 1003 39.73 12.91 20.69
C ARG A 1003 38.52 13.34 21.54
N LEU A 1004 37.43 12.57 21.47
CA LEU A 1004 36.20 12.83 22.22
C LEU A 1004 36.21 12.02 23.53
N VAL A 1005 36.12 12.71 24.67
CA VAL A 1005 36.18 12.07 26.00
C VAL A 1005 35.01 12.50 26.88
N SER A 1006 34.77 13.81 27.02
CA SER A 1006 33.70 14.35 27.86
C SER A 1006 32.37 14.44 27.10
N THR A 1007 31.23 14.43 27.79
CA THR A 1007 29.90 14.63 27.15
C THR A 1007 29.87 15.92 26.32
N ARG A 1008 30.48 16.98 26.83
CA ARG A 1008 30.61 18.26 26.15
C ARG A 1008 31.47 18.16 24.87
N ASP A 1009 32.49 17.32 24.83
CA ASP A 1009 33.30 17.11 23.62
C ASP A 1009 32.43 16.53 22.49
N TYR A 1010 31.54 15.60 22.81
CA TYR A 1010 30.61 15.02 21.84
C TYR A 1010 29.59 16.06 21.33
N GLU A 1011 29.09 16.93 22.21
CA GLU A 1011 28.22 18.04 21.81
C GLU A 1011 28.92 19.04 20.90
N ASP A 1012 30.10 19.51 21.32
CA ASP A 1012 30.87 20.54 20.64
C ASP A 1012 31.39 20.00 19.28
N PHE A 1013 31.79 18.72 19.23
CA PHE A 1013 32.11 18.03 17.98
C PHE A 1013 30.90 17.96 17.04
N ALA A 1014 29.74 17.52 17.51
CA ALA A 1014 28.54 17.44 16.68
C ALA A 1014 28.09 18.82 16.18
N ARG A 1015 28.10 19.86 17.03
CA ARG A 1015 27.80 21.26 16.66
C ARG A 1015 28.81 21.84 15.66
N SER A 1016 30.05 21.37 15.67
CA SER A 1016 31.08 21.82 14.72
C SER A 1016 30.91 21.25 13.30
N ARG A 1017 30.08 20.22 13.14
CA ARG A 1017 29.86 19.55 11.85
C ARG A 1017 28.81 20.27 10.99
N ALA A 1018 29.05 20.30 9.70
CA ALA A 1018 28.12 20.83 8.72
C ALA A 1018 26.79 20.04 8.72
N GLY A 1019 25.67 20.75 8.60
CA GLY A 1019 24.32 20.16 8.64
C GLY A 1019 23.70 19.98 10.02
N ILE A 1020 24.46 20.12 11.12
CA ILE A 1020 23.95 19.99 12.50
C ILE A 1020 24.13 21.31 13.23
N ASP A 1021 23.10 21.89 13.80
CA ASP A 1021 23.20 23.18 14.49
C ASP A 1021 23.09 23.11 16.01
N ARG A 1022 22.23 22.23 16.52
CA ARG A 1022 22.13 21.95 17.96
C ARG A 1022 22.51 20.51 18.22
N ALA A 1023 23.22 20.27 19.32
CA ALA A 1023 23.47 18.93 19.81
C ALA A 1023 23.52 18.95 21.34
N VAL A 1024 22.94 17.95 21.99
CA VAL A 1024 23.06 17.77 23.44
C VAL A 1024 23.36 16.31 23.74
N ALA A 1025 24.34 16.07 24.61
CA ALA A 1025 24.83 14.75 24.93
C ALA A 1025 24.50 14.45 26.39
N THR A 1026 23.70 13.41 26.62
CA THR A 1026 23.29 12.98 27.96
C THR A 1026 23.78 11.56 28.17
N GLU A 1027 24.57 11.36 29.23
CA GLU A 1027 24.89 10.02 29.70
C GLU A 1027 23.66 9.45 30.41
N LEU A 1028 23.12 8.34 29.92
CA LEU A 1028 21.91 7.74 30.44
C LEU A 1028 21.99 6.22 30.42
N PHE A 1029 21.15 5.58 31.23
CA PHE A 1029 21.03 4.14 31.26
C PHE A 1029 19.95 3.71 30.28
N ASP A 1030 20.29 2.92 29.26
CA ASP A 1030 19.35 2.46 28.22
C ASP A 1030 18.44 1.28 28.67
N GLY A 1031 18.49 0.95 29.96
CA GLY A 1031 17.85 -0.22 30.56
C GLY A 1031 18.77 -1.45 30.67
N ARG A 1032 19.93 -1.45 29.99
CA ARG A 1032 20.90 -2.56 30.02
C ARG A 1032 22.31 -2.10 30.36
N ARG A 1033 22.73 -0.97 29.82
CA ARG A 1033 24.07 -0.40 29.99
C ARG A 1033 24.00 1.12 30.00
N THR A 1034 25.04 1.73 30.52
CA THR A 1034 25.24 3.17 30.34
C THR A 1034 25.62 3.45 28.89
N ALA A 1035 24.95 4.42 28.29
CA ALA A 1035 25.16 4.87 26.93
C ALA A 1035 25.16 6.38 26.87
N LEU A 1036 25.95 6.94 25.96
CA LEU A 1036 25.92 8.36 25.66
C LEU A 1036 24.86 8.60 24.58
N HIS A 1037 23.77 9.27 24.94
CA HIS A 1037 22.76 9.68 23.97
C HIS A 1037 23.05 11.08 23.47
N LEU A 1038 23.27 11.22 22.17
CA LEU A 1038 23.47 12.49 21.49
C LEU A 1038 22.20 12.81 20.70
N THR A 1039 21.45 13.81 21.16
CA THR A 1039 20.34 14.36 20.39
C THR A 1039 20.85 15.48 19.49
N VAL A 1040 20.48 15.48 18.21
CA VAL A 1040 20.90 16.51 17.25
C VAL A 1040 19.72 17.19 16.56
N ALA A 1041 19.92 18.45 16.20
CA ALA A 1041 19.01 19.23 15.36
C ALA A 1041 19.73 19.63 14.07
N GLY A 1042 19.08 19.42 12.92
CA GLY A 1042 19.55 19.97 11.65
C GLY A 1042 19.66 21.49 11.67
N ALA A 1043 20.46 22.06 10.77
CA ALA A 1043 20.54 23.51 10.60
C ALA A 1043 19.17 24.12 10.24
N GLY A 1044 18.88 25.30 10.81
CA GLY A 1044 17.60 26.02 10.62
C GLY A 1044 16.35 25.23 11.00
N ASP A 1045 16.44 24.28 11.93
CA ASP A 1045 15.37 23.33 12.25
C ASP A 1045 15.06 22.34 11.10
N GLY A 1046 15.95 22.20 10.12
CA GLY A 1046 15.83 21.23 9.03
C GLY A 1046 15.56 19.81 9.55
N GLU A 1047 14.63 19.12 8.90
CA GLU A 1047 14.31 17.73 9.22
C GLU A 1047 15.53 16.85 8.92
N LEU A 1048 15.85 15.97 9.87
CA LEU A 1048 16.87 14.94 9.72
C LEU A 1048 16.17 13.59 9.85
N ALA A 1049 15.98 12.90 8.72
CA ALA A 1049 15.54 11.52 8.75
C ALA A 1049 16.56 10.66 9.52
N GLU A 1050 16.11 9.64 10.26
CA GLU A 1050 16.97 8.80 11.09
C GLU A 1050 18.08 8.08 10.28
N ASP A 1051 17.79 7.78 9.02
CA ASP A 1051 18.66 7.16 8.03
C ASP A 1051 19.40 8.16 7.12
N SER A 1052 19.26 9.47 7.39
CA SER A 1052 19.93 10.51 6.60
C SER A 1052 21.46 10.33 6.57
N GLU A 1053 22.05 10.69 5.44
CA GLU A 1053 23.49 10.62 5.21
C GLU A 1053 24.28 11.47 6.22
N VAL A 1054 23.73 12.59 6.68
CA VAL A 1054 24.30 13.43 7.75
C VAL A 1054 24.45 12.66 9.06
N LEU A 1055 23.39 11.97 9.50
CA LEU A 1055 23.44 11.17 10.74
C LEU A 1055 24.32 9.93 10.57
N ARG A 1056 24.28 9.27 9.40
CA ARG A 1056 25.17 8.13 9.09
C ARG A 1056 26.63 8.55 9.20
N ALA A 1057 27.01 9.65 8.55
CA ALA A 1057 28.37 10.19 8.58
C ALA A 1057 28.80 10.61 9.99
N LEU A 1058 27.91 11.27 10.75
CA LEU A 1058 28.15 11.62 12.15
C LEU A 1058 28.45 10.37 12.99
N ARG A 1059 27.64 9.31 12.88
CA ARG A 1059 27.83 8.07 13.64
C ARG A 1059 29.17 7.39 13.35
N VAL A 1060 29.59 7.37 12.08
CA VAL A 1060 30.92 6.85 11.69
C VAL A 1060 32.03 7.69 12.31
N SER A 1061 31.94 9.02 12.18
CA SER A 1061 32.96 9.93 12.70
C SER A 1061 33.08 9.89 14.23
N LEU A 1062 31.96 9.79 14.95
CA LEU A 1062 31.93 9.62 16.41
C LEU A 1062 32.56 8.31 16.87
N ALA A 1063 32.40 7.23 16.09
CA ALA A 1063 33.03 5.95 16.38
C ALA A 1063 34.55 5.97 16.12
N GLU A 1064 35.02 6.79 15.19
CA GLU A 1064 36.44 6.96 14.89
C GLU A 1064 37.17 7.83 15.92
N HIS A 1065 36.56 8.95 16.33
CA HIS A 1065 37.19 9.94 17.23
C HIS A 1065 36.84 9.76 18.71
N GLY A 1066 35.81 8.97 19.03
CA GLY A 1066 35.34 8.71 20.39
C GLY A 1066 35.90 7.43 21.01
N ASP A 1067 35.48 7.15 22.25
CA ASP A 1067 35.83 5.90 22.92
C ASP A 1067 35.09 4.70 22.28
N ALA A 1068 35.85 3.74 21.72
CA ALA A 1068 35.33 2.54 21.09
C ALA A 1068 34.52 1.62 22.04
N HIS A 1069 34.68 1.79 23.36
CA HIS A 1069 33.95 1.02 24.37
C HIS A 1069 32.69 1.73 24.88
N ALA A 1070 32.51 3.01 24.57
CA ALA A 1070 31.32 3.77 24.95
C ALA A 1070 30.26 3.67 23.83
N PRO A 1071 29.09 3.05 24.07
CA PRO A 1071 28.03 3.05 23.07
C PRO A 1071 27.42 4.44 22.94
N VAL A 1072 27.55 5.03 21.74
CA VAL A 1072 26.95 6.33 21.41
C VAL A 1072 25.69 6.13 20.56
N LEU A 1073 24.57 6.62 21.06
CA LEU A 1073 23.28 6.65 20.36
C LEU A 1073 23.07 8.05 19.79
N VAL A 1074 22.63 8.15 18.54
CA VAL A 1074 22.46 9.43 17.85
C VAL A 1074 21.09 9.47 17.20
N ASP A 1075 20.24 10.34 17.72
CA ASP A 1075 18.85 10.50 17.28
C ASP A 1075 18.54 11.98 16.99
N PRO A 1076 17.69 12.27 16.00
CA PRO A 1076 17.18 13.62 15.80
C PRO A 1076 16.34 14.06 17.00
N ARG A 1077 16.23 15.38 17.19
CA ARG A 1077 15.41 16.01 18.24
C ARG A 1077 13.94 15.59 18.20
N GLU A 1078 13.31 15.55 19.36
CA GLU A 1078 11.83 15.53 19.44
C GLU A 1078 11.32 16.97 19.28
N ARG A 1079 10.72 17.28 18.14
CA ARG A 1079 10.21 18.62 17.87
C ARG A 1079 8.87 18.87 18.58
N VAL A 1080 8.74 19.97 19.32
CA VAL A 1080 7.52 20.35 20.03
C VAL A 1080 7.11 21.77 19.63
N PRO A 1081 6.24 21.95 18.62
CA PRO A 1081 5.71 23.26 18.27
C PRO A 1081 5.08 23.98 19.47
N LEU A 1082 5.42 25.25 19.65
CA LEU A 1082 4.87 26.11 20.68
C LEU A 1082 3.59 26.79 20.16
N LEU A 1083 2.50 26.67 20.90
CA LEU A 1083 1.27 27.43 20.72
C LEU A 1083 1.28 28.64 21.66
N LEU A 1084 1.21 29.84 21.11
CA LEU A 1084 1.13 31.10 21.83
C LEU A 1084 -0.05 31.93 21.30
N ALA A 1085 -1.01 32.23 22.17
CA ALA A 1085 -2.07 33.20 21.89
C ALA A 1085 -1.98 34.34 22.90
N ALA A 1086 -1.93 35.58 22.40
CA ALA A 1086 -1.81 36.76 23.24
C ALA A 1086 -2.63 37.95 22.73
N ARG A 1087 -3.19 38.69 23.68
CA ARG A 1087 -3.83 39.99 23.50
C ARG A 1087 -2.82 41.08 23.80
N VAL A 1088 -2.71 42.05 22.90
CA VAL A 1088 -1.68 43.08 22.96
C VAL A 1088 -2.34 44.44 22.93
N ARG A 1089 -2.02 45.27 23.92
CA ARG A 1089 -2.35 46.70 23.90
C ARG A 1089 -1.18 47.47 23.33
N VAL A 1090 -1.47 48.28 22.31
CA VAL A 1090 -0.51 49.17 21.68
C VAL A 1090 -0.51 50.52 22.41
N ALA A 1091 0.68 51.10 22.59
CA ALA A 1091 0.85 52.42 23.17
C ALA A 1091 0.09 53.50 22.37
N PRO A 1092 -0.38 54.60 22.99
CA PRO A 1092 -1.29 55.56 22.36
C PRO A 1092 -0.80 56.22 21.05
N ASP A 1093 0.51 56.32 20.85
CA ASP A 1093 1.10 56.95 19.65
C ASP A 1093 1.54 55.94 18.58
N HIS A 1094 1.28 54.64 18.78
CA HIS A 1094 1.68 53.57 17.87
C HIS A 1094 0.46 52.95 17.18
N ALA A 1095 0.68 52.37 16.00
CA ALA A 1095 -0.36 51.70 15.21
C ALA A 1095 -0.11 50.19 15.14
N TRP A 1096 -1.14 49.38 15.37
CA TRP A 1096 -1.06 47.91 15.32
C TRP A 1096 -0.38 47.36 14.07
N ARG A 1097 -0.73 47.90 12.88
CA ARG A 1097 -0.13 47.50 11.59
C ARG A 1097 1.40 47.61 11.50
N LEU A 1098 2.03 48.38 12.39
CA LEU A 1098 3.49 48.53 12.47
C LEU A 1098 4.09 47.80 13.67
N VAL A 1099 3.32 47.59 14.74
CA VAL A 1099 3.78 46.93 15.97
C VAL A 1099 3.64 45.41 15.85
N GLU A 1100 2.53 44.90 15.33
CA GLU A 1100 2.27 43.46 15.21
C GLU A 1100 3.34 42.74 14.39
N PRO A 1101 3.77 43.22 13.21
CA PRO A 1101 4.82 42.52 12.46
C PRO A 1101 6.17 42.51 13.19
N ARG A 1102 6.50 43.58 13.91
CA ARG A 1102 7.73 43.67 14.72
C ARG A 1102 7.68 42.75 15.93
N LEU A 1103 6.53 42.69 16.60
CA LEU A 1103 6.30 41.80 17.73
C LEU A 1103 6.36 40.33 17.30
N ARG A 1104 5.70 40.00 16.19
CA ARG A 1104 5.75 38.67 15.58
C ARG A 1104 7.18 38.28 15.23
N ALA A 1105 7.94 39.18 14.60
CA ALA A 1105 9.34 38.94 14.25
C ALA A 1105 10.21 38.72 15.50
N ALA A 1106 10.04 39.53 16.56
CA ALA A 1106 10.77 39.36 17.82
C ALA A 1106 10.46 38.00 18.49
N LEU A 1107 9.18 37.61 18.54
CA LEU A 1107 8.76 36.32 19.09
C LEU A 1107 9.29 35.14 18.28
N TYR A 1108 9.22 35.19 16.94
CA TYR A 1108 9.80 34.12 16.10
C TYR A 1108 11.33 34.06 16.18
N HIS A 1109 12.01 35.18 16.42
CA HIS A 1109 13.47 35.18 16.58
C HIS A 1109 13.89 34.49 17.90
N GLU A 1110 13.34 34.96 19.02
CA GLU A 1110 13.73 34.51 20.36
C GLU A 1110 13.10 33.17 20.77
N LEU A 1111 11.85 32.91 20.35
CA LEU A 1111 11.13 31.67 20.64
C LEU A 1111 11.12 30.69 19.47
N GLY A 1112 11.65 31.05 18.30
CA GLY A 1112 11.90 30.13 17.19
C GLY A 1112 13.31 29.52 17.23
N PHE A 1113 13.71 28.80 16.20
CA PHE A 1113 14.93 27.98 16.20
C PHE A 1113 16.22 28.76 16.56
N ALA A 1114 16.33 30.03 16.17
CA ALA A 1114 17.50 30.85 16.42
C ALA A 1114 17.77 31.09 17.92
N GLY A 1115 16.73 31.37 18.71
CA GLY A 1115 16.85 31.66 20.15
C GLY A 1115 16.70 30.46 21.09
N ARG A 1116 16.40 29.26 20.55
CA ARG A 1116 16.09 28.06 21.35
C ARG A 1116 17.20 27.00 21.30
N GLU A 1117 17.44 26.37 22.45
CA GLU A 1117 18.35 25.23 22.63
C GLU A 1117 17.60 23.94 23.00
N LEU A 1118 18.23 22.78 22.74
CA LEU A 1118 17.69 21.47 23.10
C LEU A 1118 17.52 21.34 24.62
N GLY A 1119 16.36 20.87 25.07
CA GLY A 1119 16.03 20.75 26.49
C GLY A 1119 15.79 22.08 27.21
N GLN A 1120 15.70 23.21 26.49
CA GLN A 1120 15.40 24.51 27.10
C GLN A 1120 13.87 24.71 27.23
N PRO A 1121 13.32 24.94 28.44
CA PRO A 1121 11.89 25.22 28.64
C PRO A 1121 11.52 26.64 28.21
N VAL A 1122 10.28 26.88 27.75
CA VAL A 1122 9.76 28.23 27.45
C VAL A 1122 9.06 28.76 28.69
N VAL A 1123 9.59 29.80 29.32
CA VAL A 1123 9.00 30.39 30.52
C VAL A 1123 8.11 31.57 30.13
N LEU A 1124 6.95 31.71 30.77
CA LEU A 1124 5.99 32.79 30.48
C LEU A 1124 6.61 34.18 30.70
N SER A 1125 7.50 34.34 31.68
CA SER A 1125 8.23 35.59 31.92
C SER A 1125 9.08 36.01 30.73
N ASP A 1126 9.65 35.06 30.00
CA ASP A 1126 10.50 35.35 28.84
C ASP A 1126 9.64 35.86 27.69
N VAL A 1127 8.47 35.24 27.46
CA VAL A 1127 7.48 35.70 26.48
C VAL A 1127 7.06 37.15 26.76
N LEU A 1128 6.75 37.46 28.02
CA LEU A 1128 6.39 38.81 28.44
C LEU A 1128 7.56 39.80 28.29
N ALA A 1129 8.79 39.39 28.61
CA ALA A 1129 9.98 40.24 28.47
C ALA A 1129 10.29 40.54 27.00
N ILE A 1130 10.19 39.53 26.12
CA ILE A 1130 10.38 39.68 24.68
C ILE A 1130 9.32 40.63 24.12
N ALA A 1131 8.05 40.45 24.49
CA ALA A 1131 6.98 41.32 24.01
C ALA A 1131 7.16 42.79 24.44
N HIS A 1132 7.53 43.04 25.70
CA HIS A 1132 7.77 44.40 26.21
C HIS A 1132 9.09 45.03 25.74
N SER A 1133 9.99 44.25 25.11
CA SER A 1133 11.18 44.79 24.46
C SER A 1133 10.84 45.54 23.17
N VAL A 1134 9.67 45.26 22.57
CA VAL A 1134 9.24 45.83 21.30
C VAL A 1134 8.65 47.23 21.51
N PRO A 1135 9.25 48.28 20.92
CA PRO A 1135 8.72 49.63 21.04
C PRO A 1135 7.27 49.73 20.53
N GLY A 1136 6.37 50.23 21.38
CA GLY A 1136 4.96 50.40 21.06
C GLY A 1136 4.02 49.40 21.72
N VAL A 1137 4.53 48.37 22.42
CA VAL A 1137 3.73 47.50 23.28
C VAL A 1137 3.54 48.18 24.65
N ASP A 1138 2.29 48.39 25.06
CA ASP A 1138 1.92 48.94 26.39
C ASP A 1138 1.80 47.82 27.43
N TRP A 1139 0.99 46.79 27.10
CA TRP A 1139 0.91 45.55 27.87
C TRP A 1139 0.53 44.37 26.98
N VAL A 1140 0.84 43.16 27.46
CA VAL A 1140 0.45 41.88 26.85
C VAL A 1140 -0.23 40.99 27.87
N ASP A 1141 -1.34 40.39 27.47
CA ASP A 1141 -2.08 39.37 28.20
C ASP A 1141 -2.01 38.05 27.41
N VAL A 1142 -1.35 37.04 27.98
CA VAL A 1142 -1.16 35.75 27.31
C VAL A 1142 -2.35 34.86 27.63
N GLU A 1143 -3.15 34.53 26.62
CA GLU A 1143 -4.32 33.67 26.80
C GLU A 1143 -3.93 32.18 26.79
N ARG A 1144 -2.94 31.81 25.96
CA ARG A 1144 -2.49 30.43 25.80
C ARG A 1144 -0.98 30.37 25.65
N LEU A 1145 -0.39 29.40 26.34
CA LEU A 1145 1.02 29.03 26.20
C LEU A 1145 1.11 27.50 26.38
N ALA A 1146 1.38 26.76 25.32
CA ALA A 1146 1.45 25.30 25.39
C ALA A 1146 2.41 24.71 24.36
N GLY A 1147 3.02 23.57 24.68
CA GLY A 1147 3.76 22.77 23.71
C GLY A 1147 2.86 21.71 23.10
N LEU A 1148 3.00 21.47 21.81
CA LEU A 1148 2.26 20.47 21.05
C LEU A 1148 3.19 19.31 20.69
N PRO A 1149 3.45 18.35 21.59
CA PRO A 1149 4.34 17.23 21.28
C PRO A 1149 3.79 16.41 20.09
N PRO A 1150 4.65 15.67 19.36
CA PRO A 1150 4.22 14.90 18.20
C PRO A 1150 3.11 13.89 18.52
N SER A 1151 3.03 13.40 19.76
CA SER A 1151 2.01 12.48 20.25
C SER A 1151 0.61 13.09 20.44
N THR A 1152 0.46 14.41 20.36
CA THR A 1152 -0.81 15.11 20.60
C THR A 1152 -1.90 14.62 19.64
N THR A 1153 -3.02 14.18 20.20
CA THR A 1153 -4.19 13.73 19.43
C THR A 1153 -5.10 14.91 19.05
N PRO A 1154 -5.94 14.79 18.00
CA PRO A 1154 -6.90 15.84 17.66
C PRO A 1154 -7.86 16.17 18.81
N ALA A 1155 -8.25 15.17 19.61
CA ALA A 1155 -9.11 15.37 20.78
C ALA A 1155 -8.38 16.15 21.89
N GLU A 1156 -7.11 15.82 22.19
CA GLU A 1156 -6.29 16.56 23.14
C GLU A 1156 -6.04 18.00 22.68
N LEU A 1157 -5.82 18.21 21.38
CA LEU A 1157 -5.68 19.55 20.81
C LEU A 1157 -6.96 20.37 20.96
N LEU A 1158 -8.13 19.77 20.67
CA LEU A 1158 -9.43 20.43 20.84
C LEU A 1158 -9.73 20.75 22.31
N ASP A 1159 -9.41 19.85 23.23
CA ASP A 1159 -9.52 20.09 24.67
C ASP A 1159 -8.58 21.23 25.11
N LEU A 1160 -7.34 21.22 24.65
CA LEU A 1160 -6.35 22.27 24.94
C LEU A 1160 -6.80 23.65 24.42
N LEU A 1161 -7.45 23.70 23.26
CA LEU A 1161 -8.05 24.93 22.71
C LEU A 1161 -9.32 25.36 23.46
N GLY A 1162 -10.11 24.41 23.97
CA GLY A 1162 -11.38 24.64 24.67
C GLY A 1162 -11.27 25.04 26.15
N ARG A 1163 -10.17 24.67 26.83
CA ARG A 1163 -9.91 25.02 28.24
C ARG A 1163 -9.75 26.52 28.43
N ARG A 1164 -10.30 27.11 29.51
CA ARG A 1164 -10.17 28.55 29.84
C ARG A 1164 -9.20 28.82 31.01
N ASP A 1165 -8.30 27.89 31.26
CA ASP A 1165 -7.37 27.98 32.39
C ASP A 1165 -6.29 29.05 32.14
N GLU A 1166 -5.68 29.53 33.24
CA GLU A 1166 -4.56 30.46 33.22
C GLU A 1166 -3.34 29.81 32.52
N PRO A 1167 -2.58 30.54 31.69
CA PRO A 1167 -1.41 29.97 31.01
C PRO A 1167 -0.39 29.42 32.01
N PRO A 1168 0.24 28.27 31.73
CA PRO A 1168 1.25 27.70 32.62
C PRO A 1168 2.46 28.63 32.74
N ALA A 1169 3.12 28.61 33.91
CA ALA A 1169 4.32 29.40 34.15
C ALA A 1169 5.49 29.05 33.20
N ALA A 1170 5.54 27.79 32.72
CA ALA A 1170 6.48 27.35 31.71
C ALA A 1170 5.94 26.17 30.89
N VAL A 1171 6.34 26.08 29.64
CA VAL A 1171 6.25 24.89 28.79
C VAL A 1171 7.56 24.12 28.94
N PRO A 1172 7.54 22.88 29.46
CA PRO A 1172 8.77 22.12 29.67
C PRO A 1172 9.38 21.70 28.33
N ALA A 1173 10.71 21.68 28.25
CA ALA A 1173 11.46 20.93 27.26
C ALA A 1173 12.39 19.98 28.01
N ARG A 1174 12.38 18.70 27.66
CA ARG A 1174 13.16 17.68 28.36
C ARG A 1174 14.48 17.41 27.65
N LEU A 1175 15.52 17.13 28.42
CA LEU A 1175 16.73 16.51 27.89
C LEU A 1175 16.46 15.05 27.51
N ALA A 1176 17.40 14.42 26.81
CA ALA A 1176 17.28 13.01 26.49
C ALA A 1176 17.20 12.22 27.80
N GLU A 1177 16.16 11.42 27.95
CA GLU A 1177 15.94 10.63 29.15
C GLU A 1177 15.43 9.25 28.79
N TYR A 1178 15.84 8.28 29.60
CA TYR A 1178 15.19 6.98 29.57
C TYR A 1178 13.82 7.12 30.23
N ARG A 1179 12.76 6.92 29.44
CA ARG A 1179 11.38 7.10 29.90
C ARG A 1179 10.62 5.80 29.82
N GLU A 1180 9.85 5.56 30.88
CA GLU A 1180 8.83 4.53 30.92
C GLU A 1180 7.47 5.25 31.01
N GLU A 1181 6.70 5.19 29.93
CA GLU A 1181 5.32 5.68 29.94
C GLU A 1181 4.41 4.49 30.22
N THR A 1182 3.52 4.66 31.19
CA THR A 1182 2.56 3.63 31.56
C THR A 1182 1.15 4.14 31.34
N TYR A 1183 0.28 3.25 30.89
CA TYR A 1183 -1.15 3.43 30.81
C TYR A 1183 -1.80 2.61 31.91
N ARG A 1184 -2.75 3.24 32.62
CA ARG A 1184 -3.58 2.54 33.60
C ARG A 1184 -4.93 2.27 32.97
N VAL A 1185 -5.32 1.01 32.89
CA VAL A 1185 -6.61 0.59 32.35
C VAL A 1185 -7.74 1.28 33.10
N THR A 1186 -8.62 1.93 32.34
CA THR A 1186 -9.68 2.81 32.86
C THR A 1186 -11.07 2.16 32.85
N ASP A 1187 -11.31 1.23 31.93
CA ASP A 1187 -12.60 0.52 31.84
C ASP A 1187 -12.79 -0.47 32.99
N GLU A 1188 -13.95 -0.41 33.67
CA GLU A 1188 -14.32 -1.32 34.76
C GLU A 1188 -14.46 -2.77 34.28
N ALA A 1189 -14.83 -3.00 33.02
CA ALA A 1189 -14.91 -4.32 32.39
C ALA A 1189 -13.54 -4.84 31.89
N GLY A 1190 -12.49 -4.02 32.01
CA GLY A 1190 -11.16 -4.30 31.50
C GLY A 1190 -10.99 -4.08 30.00
N GLU A 1191 -9.77 -3.77 29.58
CA GLU A 1191 -9.43 -3.41 28.21
C GLU A 1191 -8.64 -4.53 27.51
N THR A 1192 -8.85 -4.71 26.22
CA THR A 1192 -8.08 -5.65 25.37
C THR A 1192 -6.71 -5.07 25.03
N LEU A 1193 -5.73 -5.92 24.70
CA LEU A 1193 -4.41 -5.44 24.27
C LEU A 1193 -4.52 -4.62 22.97
N THR A 1194 -5.43 -5.01 22.09
CA THR A 1194 -5.68 -4.33 20.81
C THR A 1194 -6.26 -2.93 21.03
N SER A 1195 -7.20 -2.75 21.96
CA SER A 1195 -7.73 -1.41 22.28
C SER A 1195 -6.68 -0.48 22.88
N VAL A 1196 -5.82 -1.00 23.77
CA VAL A 1196 -4.69 -0.24 24.34
C VAL A 1196 -3.65 0.10 23.27
N ALA A 1197 -3.30 -0.87 22.42
CA ALA A 1197 -2.38 -0.68 21.30
C ALA A 1197 -2.89 0.38 20.31
N ALA A 1198 -4.17 0.32 19.93
CA ALA A 1198 -4.83 1.30 19.07
C ALA A 1198 -4.76 2.73 19.65
N ARG A 1199 -5.13 2.88 20.93
CA ARG A 1199 -5.14 4.18 21.62
C ARG A 1199 -3.77 4.83 21.61
N HIS A 1200 -2.72 4.05 21.81
CA HIS A 1200 -1.33 4.54 21.86
C HIS A 1200 -0.59 4.43 20.52
N ARG A 1201 -1.27 4.01 19.44
CA ARG A 1201 -0.71 3.79 18.10
C ARG A 1201 0.53 2.89 18.10
N LEU A 1202 0.47 1.81 18.89
CA LEU A 1202 1.51 0.79 18.96
C LEU A 1202 1.08 -0.43 18.17
N THR A 1203 2.04 -1.17 17.63
CA THR A 1203 1.79 -2.54 17.17
C THR A 1203 1.59 -3.44 18.40
N LEU A 1204 0.79 -4.51 18.27
CA LEU A 1204 0.59 -5.48 19.36
C LEU A 1204 1.92 -6.11 19.80
N ALA A 1205 2.80 -6.45 18.85
CA ALA A 1205 4.14 -6.96 19.14
C ALA A 1205 4.97 -5.94 19.94
N ARG A 1206 4.87 -4.64 19.63
CA ARG A 1206 5.55 -3.60 20.41
C ARG A 1206 5.01 -3.52 21.83
N LEU A 1207 3.68 -3.56 22.02
CA LEU A 1207 3.05 -3.52 23.34
C LEU A 1207 3.48 -4.72 24.21
N LEU A 1208 3.51 -5.93 23.64
CA LEU A 1208 3.92 -7.15 24.35
C LEU A 1208 5.42 -7.14 24.69
N ARG A 1209 6.29 -6.69 23.78
CA ARG A 1209 7.73 -6.52 24.08
C ARG A 1209 7.98 -5.55 25.22
N LEU A 1210 7.11 -4.56 25.40
CA LEU A 1210 7.18 -3.61 26.52
C LEU A 1210 6.68 -4.21 27.84
N ASN A 1211 5.83 -5.24 27.79
CA ASN A 1211 5.16 -5.87 28.93
C ASN A 1211 5.30 -7.40 28.87
N PRO A 1212 6.52 -7.94 29.09
CA PRO A 1212 6.80 -9.36 28.95
C PRO A 1212 6.07 -10.23 29.99
N ASP A 1213 5.47 -9.62 31.02
CA ASP A 1213 4.64 -10.29 32.03
C ASP A 1213 3.20 -10.55 31.54
N ILE A 1214 2.80 -9.97 30.41
CA ILE A 1214 1.56 -10.32 29.72
C ILE A 1214 1.81 -11.58 28.90
N THR A 1215 1.37 -12.72 29.41
CA THR A 1215 1.62 -14.04 28.81
C THR A 1215 0.37 -14.70 28.25
N ASP A 1216 -0.81 -14.14 28.52
CA ASP A 1216 -2.08 -14.64 28.02
C ASP A 1216 -2.82 -13.50 27.31
N THR A 1217 -3.91 -13.85 26.64
CA THR A 1217 -4.68 -12.83 25.93
C THR A 1217 -5.55 -12.00 26.87
N SER A 1218 -5.78 -12.36 28.15
CA SER A 1218 -6.87 -11.85 29.04
C SER A 1218 -7.06 -10.34 29.03
N ARG A 1219 -8.33 -9.91 29.17
CA ARG A 1219 -8.64 -8.48 29.29
C ARG A 1219 -7.88 -7.96 30.49
N LEU A 1220 -7.14 -6.88 30.26
CA LEU A 1220 -6.37 -6.24 31.29
C LEU A 1220 -7.37 -5.68 32.31
N PRO A 1221 -7.31 -6.08 33.59
CA PRO A 1221 -8.30 -5.67 34.57
C PRO A 1221 -8.20 -4.17 34.86
N ALA A 1222 -9.31 -3.57 35.27
CA ALA A 1222 -9.37 -2.17 35.69
C ALA A 1222 -8.25 -1.85 36.70
N GLY A 1223 -7.52 -0.76 36.45
CA GLY A 1223 -6.41 -0.35 37.29
C GLY A 1223 -5.07 -1.04 37.04
N ARG A 1224 -4.99 -2.05 36.16
CA ARG A 1224 -3.72 -2.64 35.67
C ARG A 1224 -2.88 -1.57 34.99
N VAL A 1225 -1.58 -1.59 35.27
CA VAL A 1225 -0.60 -0.68 34.68
C VAL A 1225 0.16 -1.41 33.57
N VAL A 1226 0.24 -0.79 32.39
CA VAL A 1226 0.86 -1.35 31.19
C VAL A 1226 1.86 -0.33 30.64
N HIS A 1227 3.10 -0.74 30.37
CA HIS A 1227 4.10 0.08 29.71
C HIS A 1227 3.74 0.29 28.23
N VAL A 1228 3.46 1.52 27.84
CA VAL A 1228 3.16 1.91 26.45
C VAL A 1228 4.38 2.51 25.75
N PHE A 1229 5.40 2.88 26.52
CA PHE A 1229 6.71 3.24 25.99
C PHE A 1229 7.80 2.86 27.00
N ARG A 1230 8.91 2.33 26.49
CA ARG A 1230 10.13 2.06 27.25
C ARG A 1230 11.31 2.23 26.31
N GLY A 1231 12.17 3.19 26.63
CA GLY A 1231 13.31 3.53 25.81
C GLY A 1231 13.76 4.95 26.04
N ILE A 1232 14.70 5.39 25.21
CA ILE A 1232 15.22 6.75 25.28
C ILE A 1232 14.33 7.64 24.42
N ARG A 1233 13.82 8.73 25.00
CA ARG A 1233 13.26 9.84 24.22
C ARG A 1233 14.41 10.81 23.94
N PRO A 1234 14.60 11.25 22.67
CA PRO A 1234 15.58 12.28 22.39
C PRO A 1234 15.18 13.60 23.07
N ALA A 1235 16.15 14.50 23.25
CA ALA A 1235 15.89 15.81 23.81
C ALA A 1235 14.86 16.57 22.97
N GLN A 1236 13.99 17.30 23.66
CA GLN A 1236 12.94 18.09 23.03
C GLN A 1236 13.46 19.46 22.60
N LEU A 1237 12.97 19.95 21.47
CA LEU A 1237 13.12 21.34 21.07
C LEU A 1237 11.75 22.00 20.99
N VAL A 1238 11.47 22.87 21.96
CA VAL A 1238 10.23 23.65 22.04
C VAL A 1238 10.46 24.99 21.36
N LEU A 1239 9.72 25.26 20.28
CA LEU A 1239 9.91 26.45 19.44
C LEU A 1239 8.64 26.90 18.70
N LEU A 1240 8.52 28.19 18.39
CA LEU A 1240 7.53 28.73 17.44
C LEU A 1240 7.94 28.36 16.01
N ALA A 1241 7.09 27.57 15.35
CA ALA A 1241 7.32 27.05 14.01
C ALA A 1241 6.70 27.96 12.95
N PRO A 1242 7.51 28.66 12.11
CA PRO A 1242 6.98 29.61 11.12
C PRO A 1242 6.03 28.97 10.09
N GLU A 1243 6.26 27.71 9.74
CA GLU A 1243 5.40 26.93 8.82
C GLU A 1243 4.05 26.52 9.43
N LEU A 1244 3.86 26.76 10.73
CA LEU A 1244 2.58 26.65 11.44
C LEU A 1244 2.16 28.06 11.89
N PRO A 1245 1.76 28.96 10.98
CA PRO A 1245 1.46 30.35 11.33
C PRO A 1245 0.34 30.49 12.38
N ASP A 1246 -0.60 29.54 12.39
CA ASP A 1246 -1.69 29.46 13.36
C ASP A 1246 -1.23 29.08 14.78
N SER A 1247 0.05 28.75 14.98
CA SER A 1247 0.64 28.54 16.30
C SER A 1247 0.94 29.84 17.06
N LEU A 1248 1.03 30.98 16.36
CA LEU A 1248 1.21 32.30 16.96
C LEU A 1248 0.04 33.24 16.62
N ILE A 1249 -0.84 33.44 17.60
CA ILE A 1249 -2.05 34.26 17.47
C ILE A 1249 -1.87 35.54 18.29
N LEU A 1250 -1.83 36.68 17.60
CA LEU A 1250 -1.71 38.01 18.21
C LEU A 1250 -2.98 38.81 17.90
N THR A 1251 -3.63 39.34 18.93
CA THR A 1251 -4.86 40.13 18.78
C THR A 1251 -4.72 41.50 19.42
N GLU A 1252 -5.13 42.55 18.72
CA GLU A 1252 -5.15 43.91 19.27
C GLU A 1252 -6.28 44.05 20.28
N VAL A 1253 -5.99 44.68 21.42
CA VAL A 1253 -7.02 45.13 22.37
C VAL A 1253 -7.46 46.54 21.96
N PRO A 1254 -8.66 46.70 21.38
CA PRO A 1254 -9.12 47.98 20.87
C PRO A 1254 -9.28 49.01 21.99
N ARG A 1255 -9.18 50.30 21.62
CA ARG A 1255 -9.10 51.42 22.56
C ARG A 1255 -10.15 51.47 23.65
#